data_AF-A0A414MCJ9-F1
#
_entry.id   AF-A0A414MCJ9-F1
#
_cell.length_a   1.000
_cell.length_b   1.000
_cell.length_c   1.000
_cell.angle_alpha   90.00
_cell.angle_beta   90.00
_cell.angle_gamma   90.00
#
_symmetry.space_group_name_H-M   'P 1'
#
loop_
_entity.id
_entity.type
_entity.pdbx_description
1 polymer ?
#
loop_
_entity_poly.entity_id
_entity_poly.type
_entity_poly.pdbx_seq_one_letter_code
_entity_poly.pdbx_strand_id
1 'polypeptide(L)'
;MKNLFKTYIGVACLMVGISSCSDDFLKEKKDYNNMTTVDVYSDKGQATAVLAKLYKQCFETYNSPLCGADPIMRHDKNTGGQQAKFSEEMTGWKGSYYDGSVQKQVKAGNHISNPPYWNAPRSDTKNYNNFDKKTLYPTVYVINNFIQEIERSRSLIADNVFWDRLKGQAIFMRAWLFFDAAREWGGFPYYCTDIDMPDMDTKSLRMPMQECIDKVCEDFKLAASLLPAKWDNENYGRFTSVAALAMSARARIFMASPIFNANWDNPDSQRWQQALEASLAALKAADDAGYGTSVTDINSWDKAFYGFNNTFNPESIITLMMCDDPLVPGVFNKWENKIRPSAVASNDGAGIPAPEEILRVFPMKSGKEATPANGYDDEKFYRDRDPRFYRTFAFSGCEWPGVEKPLWLFAYKYSDKDGNMYRYTDGRKGDSGVSGKSRAIVWKMSDPKTAIGAENSSSTDIMEYRYGELLLNVAECYAAQGKAECLTYLGKVRSRVGILSTDNYGLGSISGRYELIKAVLTERQIELAYEGKRPWDLKRWLLFEGGAGFDPNIGGGYNSGTGAYDPELAWGAGWKIYDGQNGRPNYTRTDNVLTRLGMKPLSGTKHTSKIWAYDIDNIHAVDEYEGDKVNHPLIDNELYKKVPAIKRDMNETEREVALNKLDEFYEGVNMKTYDPIEKLGDKYGMDSGATEKDRNFLFAWRGWYYIYPIHYDMYDAGKGNTWIEQTAGWMIENRTPSCTTVDEQNGTYYYCTVEE
;
A
#
# COMPACT_ATOMS: atom_id res chain seq x y z
N MET A 1 -52.75 67.80 48.44
CA MET A 1 -53.71 67.70 47.31
C MET A 1 -52.89 67.41 46.05
N LYS A 2 -52.51 66.18 45.74
CA LYS A 2 -53.40 65.03 45.45
C LYS A 2 -54.53 65.43 44.49
N ASN A 3 -54.14 65.95 43.31
CA ASN A 3 -54.85 65.84 42.01
C ASN A 3 -54.09 66.55 40.86
N LEU A 4 -52.75 66.58 40.90
CA LEU A 4 -51.90 67.10 39.82
C LEU A 4 -50.83 66.10 39.33
N PHE A 5 -50.86 64.86 39.85
CA PHE A 5 -49.87 63.81 39.56
C PHE A 5 -50.42 62.68 38.67
N LYS A 6 -51.67 62.79 38.18
CA LYS A 6 -52.29 61.78 37.28
C LYS A 6 -52.48 62.27 35.83
N THR A 7 -52.17 63.52 35.51
CA THR A 7 -52.33 64.06 34.15
C THR A 7 -51.06 63.94 33.30
N TYR A 8 -49.89 63.69 33.89
CA TYR A 8 -48.63 63.48 33.15
C TYR A 8 -48.27 62.01 32.88
N ILE A 9 -49.06 61.05 33.37
CA ILE A 9 -48.86 59.61 33.11
C ILE A 9 -49.71 59.12 31.91
N GLY A 10 -50.69 59.91 31.46
CA GLY A 10 -51.53 59.59 30.29
C GLY A 10 -50.98 60.05 28.93
N VAL A 11 -50.06 61.03 28.90
CA VAL A 11 -49.54 61.60 27.64
C VAL A 11 -48.12 61.09 27.31
N ALA A 12 -47.35 60.61 28.30
CA ALA A 12 -46.08 59.92 28.06
C ALA A 12 -46.25 58.45 27.62
N CYS A 13 -47.41 57.82 27.87
CA CYS A 13 -47.71 56.46 27.45
C CYS A 13 -48.40 56.36 26.07
N LEU A 14 -48.56 57.47 25.34
CA LEU A 14 -49.17 57.50 24.00
C LEU A 14 -48.22 58.01 22.90
N MET A 15 -46.95 58.28 23.23
CA MET A 15 -45.88 58.55 22.25
C MET A 15 -44.70 57.56 22.33
N VAL A 16 -44.92 56.38 22.92
CA VAL A 16 -44.01 55.21 22.85
C VAL A 16 -44.62 54.11 21.95
N GLY A 17 -45.51 54.50 21.05
CA GLY A 17 -45.93 53.68 19.92
C GLY A 17 -45.36 54.31 18.66
N ILE A 18 -44.63 53.52 17.87
CA ILE A 18 -43.98 53.88 16.60
C ILE A 18 -42.55 54.48 16.74
N SER A 19 -41.67 53.80 17.47
CA SER A 19 -40.36 53.51 16.87
C SER A 19 -40.38 52.02 16.58
N SER A 20 -40.62 51.68 15.31
CA SER A 20 -40.39 50.33 14.84
C SER A 20 -38.97 49.95 15.29
N CYS A 21 -38.83 48.81 15.97
CA CYS A 21 -37.59 48.07 15.81
C CYS A 21 -37.45 47.92 14.30
N SER A 22 -36.39 48.47 13.71
CA SER A 22 -36.09 48.21 12.32
C SER A 22 -36.02 46.69 12.18
N ASP A 23 -36.74 46.12 11.22
CA ASP A 23 -36.61 44.70 10.85
C ASP A 23 -35.15 44.33 10.49
N ASP A 24 -34.25 45.31 10.36
CA ASP A 24 -32.81 45.13 10.18
C ASP A 24 -32.11 44.47 11.39
N PHE A 25 -32.60 44.59 12.63
CA PHE A 25 -32.00 43.85 13.77
C PHE A 25 -32.27 42.34 13.69
N LEU A 26 -33.38 41.93 13.07
CA LEU A 26 -33.68 40.52 12.80
C LEU A 26 -32.97 40.00 11.54
N LYS A 27 -32.57 40.87 10.63
CA LYS A 27 -31.67 40.49 9.51
C LYS A 27 -30.23 40.24 9.97
N GLU A 28 -29.80 40.86 11.07
CA GLU A 28 -28.44 40.72 11.60
C GLU A 28 -28.25 39.54 12.58
N LYS A 29 -29.31 38.92 13.08
CA LYS A 29 -29.21 37.63 13.80
C LYS A 29 -29.18 36.47 12.83
N LYS A 30 -28.10 36.37 12.05
CA LYS A 30 -27.78 35.12 11.35
C LYS A 30 -27.42 34.08 12.41
N ASP A 31 -28.21 33.01 12.52
CA ASP A 31 -27.87 31.87 13.38
C ASP A 31 -26.68 31.13 12.74
N TYR A 32 -25.46 31.47 13.18
CA TYR A 32 -24.25 30.83 12.71
C TYR A 32 -24.17 29.33 13.09
N ASN A 33 -25.09 28.82 13.91
CA ASN A 33 -25.18 27.39 14.19
C ASN A 33 -25.92 26.61 13.08
N ASN A 34 -26.62 27.29 12.16
CA ASN A 34 -27.38 26.68 11.07
C ASN A 34 -27.12 27.42 9.73
N MET A 35 -26.01 27.11 9.06
CA MET A 35 -25.74 27.63 7.71
C MET A 35 -26.64 26.91 6.69
N THR A 36 -27.33 27.68 5.85
CA THR A 36 -28.06 27.13 4.70
C THR A 36 -27.10 26.77 3.55
N THR A 37 -27.55 25.97 2.57
CA THR A 37 -26.81 25.77 1.31
C THR A 37 -26.36 27.10 0.70
N VAL A 38 -27.26 28.08 0.62
CA VAL A 38 -26.95 29.38 0.03
C VAL A 38 -25.86 30.09 0.82
N ASP A 39 -25.85 30.00 2.16
CA ASP A 39 -24.80 30.59 3.00
C ASP A 39 -23.42 29.96 2.77
N VAL A 40 -23.37 28.67 2.45
CA VAL A 40 -22.13 27.95 2.21
C VAL A 40 -21.61 28.18 0.80
N TYR A 41 -22.48 28.09 -0.22
CA TYR A 41 -22.06 28.11 -1.62
C TYR A 41 -22.08 29.50 -2.27
N SER A 42 -22.52 30.54 -1.56
CA SER A 42 -22.32 31.94 -1.98
C SER A 42 -20.93 32.49 -1.62
N ASP A 43 -20.14 31.77 -0.80
CA ASP A 43 -18.76 32.14 -0.45
C ASP A 43 -17.75 31.10 -0.95
N LYS A 44 -16.71 31.56 -1.67
CA LYS A 44 -15.68 30.66 -2.24
C LYS A 44 -14.91 29.90 -1.15
N GLY A 45 -14.64 30.54 -0.01
CA GLY A 45 -13.91 29.94 1.09
C GLY A 45 -14.69 28.82 1.75
N GLN A 46 -15.97 29.03 2.04
CA GLN A 46 -16.86 28.03 2.63
C GLN A 46 -17.10 26.85 1.69
N ALA A 47 -17.37 27.10 0.40
CA ALA A 47 -17.47 26.03 -0.59
C ALA A 47 -16.17 25.19 -0.70
N THR A 48 -15.01 25.85 -0.64
CA THR A 48 -13.70 25.18 -0.60
C THR A 48 -13.49 24.38 0.70
N ALA A 49 -14.00 24.88 1.84
CA ALA A 49 -13.92 24.18 3.12
C ALA A 49 -14.75 22.89 3.13
N VAL A 50 -15.90 22.85 2.44
CA VAL A 50 -16.67 21.61 2.25
C VAL A 50 -15.84 20.58 1.47
N LEU A 51 -15.18 21.00 0.39
CA LEU A 51 -14.26 20.12 -0.35
C LEU A 51 -13.11 19.63 0.54
N ALA A 52 -12.52 20.48 1.38
CA ALA A 52 -11.46 20.08 2.30
C ALA A 52 -11.92 18.98 3.29
N LYS A 53 -13.18 19.02 3.74
CA LYS A 53 -13.77 17.93 4.54
C LYS A 53 -13.85 16.62 3.78
N LEU A 54 -14.15 16.63 2.48
CA LEU A 54 -14.15 15.44 1.64
C LEU A 54 -12.75 14.82 1.52
N TYR A 55 -11.72 15.65 1.29
CA TYR A 55 -10.33 15.18 1.29
C TYR A 55 -9.96 14.52 2.62
N LYS A 56 -10.29 15.16 3.74
CA LYS A 56 -10.06 14.61 5.07
C LYS A 56 -10.78 13.27 5.24
N GLN A 57 -12.07 13.20 4.95
CA GLN A 57 -12.86 11.96 5.07
C GLN A 57 -12.29 10.81 4.24
N CYS A 58 -11.81 11.09 3.02
CA CYS A 58 -11.29 10.07 2.12
C CYS A 58 -9.86 9.61 2.47
N PHE A 59 -9.02 10.51 2.98
CA PHE A 59 -7.57 10.28 3.03
C PHE A 59 -6.92 10.46 4.40
N GLU A 60 -7.64 10.82 5.46
CA GLU A 60 -7.01 11.08 6.76
C GLU A 60 -6.38 9.86 7.44
N THR A 61 -6.69 8.67 6.97
CA THR A 61 -6.05 7.44 7.44
C THR A 61 -4.89 6.99 6.55
N TYR A 62 -4.66 7.69 5.43
CA TYR A 62 -3.51 7.51 4.56
C TYR A 62 -2.28 8.17 5.16
N ASN A 63 -1.72 7.54 6.19
CA ASN A 63 -0.63 8.07 7.01
C ASN A 63 0.72 7.37 6.80
N SER A 64 0.85 6.53 5.77
CA SER A 64 2.14 5.98 5.35
C SER A 64 2.08 5.51 3.89
N PRO A 65 3.22 5.38 3.20
CA PRO A 65 3.27 4.81 1.84
C PRO A 65 2.59 3.43 1.72
N LEU A 66 2.64 2.61 2.78
CA LEU A 66 1.98 1.29 2.79
C LEU A 66 0.45 1.35 2.68
N CYS A 67 -0.20 2.48 2.95
CA CYS A 67 -1.66 2.61 2.83
C CYS A 67 -2.15 2.41 1.38
N GLY A 68 -1.25 2.54 0.40
CA GLY A 68 -1.55 2.26 -1.01
C GLY A 68 -1.93 0.80 -1.24
N ALA A 69 -1.48 -0.10 -0.36
CA ALA A 69 -1.83 -1.53 -0.38
C ALA A 69 -3.23 -1.82 0.19
N ASP A 70 -3.83 -0.89 0.93
CA ASP A 70 -5.04 -1.14 1.73
C ASP A 70 -6.05 0.02 1.66
N PRO A 71 -6.50 0.46 0.48
CA PRO A 71 -7.09 1.77 0.28
C PRO A 71 -8.56 1.94 0.75
N ILE A 72 -9.38 0.88 0.75
CA ILE A 72 -10.71 0.89 1.39
C ILE A 72 -10.61 0.57 2.89
N MET A 73 -9.46 0.05 3.30
CA MET A 73 -9.21 -0.54 4.60
C MET A 73 -8.05 0.17 5.31
N ARG A 74 -7.83 1.47 5.02
CA ARG A 74 -6.61 2.25 5.34
C ARG A 74 -6.35 2.30 6.85
N HIS A 75 -5.83 1.19 7.38
CA HIS A 75 -5.25 0.91 8.69
C HIS A 75 -6.16 0.78 9.92
N ASP A 76 -7.26 0.02 9.87
CA ASP A 76 -7.77 -0.66 11.09
C ASP A 76 -7.31 -2.13 11.13
N LYS A 77 -6.60 -2.50 12.21
CA LYS A 77 -6.10 -3.86 12.49
C LYS A 77 -7.25 -4.89 12.60
N ASN A 78 -8.47 -4.43 12.91
CA ASN A 78 -9.62 -5.30 13.17
C ASN A 78 -10.52 -5.53 11.94
N THR A 79 -10.24 -4.89 10.81
CA THR A 79 -11.08 -4.98 9.58
C THR A 79 -10.32 -5.47 8.36
N GLY A 80 -9.09 -5.96 8.51
CA GLY A 80 -8.33 -6.57 7.40
C GLY A 80 -7.36 -5.64 6.66
N GLY A 81 -7.09 -4.42 7.17
CA GLY A 81 -6.04 -3.57 6.61
C GLY A 81 -4.65 -4.06 7.01
N GLN A 82 -3.84 -4.57 6.06
CA GLN A 82 -2.39 -4.86 6.15
C GLN A 82 -1.85 -5.70 4.97
N GLN A 83 -2.40 -5.57 3.75
CA GLN A 83 -2.00 -6.33 2.57
C GLN A 83 -0.51 -6.21 2.24
N ALA A 84 0.15 -5.11 2.61
CA ALA A 84 1.61 -4.99 2.51
C ALA A 84 2.37 -6.11 3.24
N LYS A 85 1.85 -6.65 4.35
CA LYS A 85 2.46 -7.81 5.05
C LYS A 85 2.36 -9.11 4.24
N PHE A 86 1.53 -9.12 3.22
CA PHE A 86 1.29 -10.29 2.38
C PHE A 86 2.20 -10.30 1.14
N SER A 87 3.05 -9.28 0.94
CA SER A 87 4.17 -9.31 -0.03
C SER A 87 5.50 -9.75 0.60
N GLU A 88 6.40 -10.21 -0.24
CA GLU A 88 7.81 -10.51 0.05
C GLU A 88 8.66 -9.29 0.46
N GLU A 89 8.06 -8.10 0.57
CA GLU A 89 8.74 -6.91 1.10
C GLU A 89 8.78 -6.89 2.64
N MET A 90 7.91 -7.65 3.30
CA MET A 90 7.66 -7.58 4.75
C MET A 90 7.83 -8.94 5.45
N THR A 91 8.35 -8.93 6.68
CA THR A 91 8.38 -10.10 7.59
C THR A 91 7.11 -10.19 8.47
N GLY A 92 6.92 -11.33 9.15
CA GLY A 92 6.11 -11.40 10.37
C GLY A 92 4.61 -11.64 10.18
N TRP A 93 4.22 -12.91 10.07
CA TRP A 93 2.82 -13.35 10.10
C TRP A 93 2.45 -13.97 11.44
N LYS A 94 1.61 -13.28 12.24
CA LYS A 94 1.01 -13.85 13.45
C LYS A 94 -0.49 -14.02 13.29
N GLY A 95 -0.98 -15.24 13.48
CA GLY A 95 -2.36 -15.51 13.87
C GLY A 95 -3.14 -16.41 12.91
N SER A 96 -3.45 -17.59 13.41
CA SER A 96 -4.25 -18.69 12.84
C SER A 96 -3.50 -19.66 11.94
N TYR A 97 -3.15 -20.80 12.54
CA TYR A 97 -2.86 -22.06 11.87
C TYR A 97 -3.94 -22.38 10.83
N TYR A 98 -3.51 -22.91 9.69
CA TYR A 98 -4.36 -23.84 8.95
C TYR A 98 -4.25 -25.17 9.70
N ASP A 99 -5.22 -25.53 10.54
CA ASP A 99 -5.14 -26.78 11.33
C ASP A 99 -5.63 -28.01 10.55
N GLY A 100 -5.80 -27.89 9.23
CA GLY A 100 -6.36 -28.92 8.38
C GLY A 100 -7.85 -29.22 8.66
N SER A 101 -8.47 -28.57 9.65
CA SER A 101 -9.90 -28.66 9.85
C SER A 101 -10.61 -27.72 8.87
N VAL A 102 -11.78 -28.13 8.40
CA VAL A 102 -12.66 -27.35 7.51
C VAL A 102 -13.22 -26.11 8.22
N GLN A 103 -12.69 -25.73 9.39
CA GLN A 103 -13.18 -24.61 10.16
C GLN A 103 -12.59 -23.30 9.65
N LYS A 104 -13.53 -22.45 9.22
CA LYS A 104 -13.62 -21.00 9.10
C LYS A 104 -12.70 -20.13 10.01
N GLN A 105 -11.42 -20.43 10.22
CA GLN A 105 -10.58 -19.75 11.20
C GLN A 105 -9.27 -19.19 10.62
N VAL A 106 -9.08 -19.21 9.30
CA VAL A 106 -7.96 -18.52 8.65
C VAL A 106 -8.17 -17.00 8.80
N LYS A 107 -7.50 -16.40 9.77
CA LYS A 107 -7.70 -15.02 10.21
C LYS A 107 -7.36 -13.96 9.17
N ALA A 108 -6.61 -14.29 8.13
CA ALA A 108 -6.30 -13.34 7.07
C ALA A 108 -7.49 -13.11 6.10
N GLY A 109 -8.62 -13.81 6.29
CA GLY A 109 -9.89 -13.49 5.64
C GLY A 109 -11.16 -13.60 6.52
N ASN A 110 -11.10 -14.25 7.69
CA ASN A 110 -12.33 -14.66 8.38
C ASN A 110 -12.81 -13.79 9.55
N HIS A 111 -12.27 -12.59 9.72
CA HIS A 111 -12.85 -11.60 10.63
C HIS A 111 -12.88 -10.21 9.99
N ILE A 112 -13.71 -10.04 8.97
CA ILE A 112 -14.47 -8.79 8.90
C ILE A 112 -15.80 -9.13 9.55
N SER A 113 -15.92 -8.92 10.86
CA SER A 113 -17.16 -9.17 11.61
C SER A 113 -18.33 -8.30 11.13
N ASN A 114 -18.11 -7.48 10.10
CA ASN A 114 -19.00 -6.44 9.62
C ASN A 114 -18.41 -5.75 8.37
N PRO A 115 -18.68 -6.23 7.15
CA PRO A 115 -18.01 -5.66 6.00
C PRO A 115 -18.51 -4.22 5.73
N PRO A 116 -17.58 -3.26 5.52
CA PRO A 116 -17.87 -1.82 5.48
C PRO A 116 -18.48 -1.39 4.13
N TYR A 117 -19.52 -2.09 3.67
CA TYR A 117 -20.27 -1.71 2.48
C TYR A 117 -21.21 -0.56 2.81
N TRP A 118 -22.16 -0.81 3.72
CA TRP A 118 -23.25 0.11 4.02
C TRP A 118 -23.31 0.53 5.48
N ASN A 119 -23.02 -0.37 6.43
CA ASN A 119 -23.03 -0.05 7.87
C ASN A 119 -22.50 -1.18 8.75
N ALA A 120 -22.21 -0.81 10.00
CA ALA A 120 -22.14 -1.74 11.11
C ALA A 120 -23.51 -1.96 11.78
N PRO A 121 -23.93 -3.21 11.97
CA PRO A 121 -24.47 -3.56 13.26
C PRO A 121 -23.95 -4.92 13.77
N ARG A 122 -23.42 -4.91 14.99
CA ARG A 122 -23.38 -6.11 15.84
C ARG A 122 -24.30 -5.98 17.07
N SER A 123 -25.06 -4.89 17.19
CA SER A 123 -26.02 -4.71 18.27
C SER A 123 -27.35 -4.20 17.75
N ASP A 124 -28.38 -4.60 18.48
CA ASP A 124 -29.82 -4.47 18.25
C ASP A 124 -30.32 -3.02 18.34
N THR A 125 -29.40 -2.06 18.32
CA THR A 125 -29.64 -0.63 18.49
C THR A 125 -29.37 0.11 17.19
N LYS A 126 -30.48 0.54 16.59
CA LYS A 126 -30.67 1.52 15.50
C LYS A 126 -29.50 2.51 15.30
N ASN A 127 -28.51 2.15 14.49
CA ASN A 127 -27.48 3.10 14.07
C ASN A 127 -27.10 2.91 12.59
N TYR A 128 -28.09 3.15 11.74
CA TYR A 128 -28.00 3.06 10.27
C TYR A 128 -27.25 4.25 9.62
N ASN A 129 -26.59 5.12 10.37
CA ASN A 129 -26.03 6.37 9.84
C ASN A 129 -24.67 6.74 10.44
N ASN A 130 -23.75 5.79 10.61
CA ASN A 130 -22.42 6.13 11.13
C ASN A 130 -21.46 6.57 10.01
N PHE A 131 -21.65 7.80 9.51
CA PHE A 131 -20.77 8.45 8.53
C PHE A 131 -19.31 8.59 9.03
N ASP A 132 -19.05 8.46 10.35
CA ASP A 132 -17.70 8.51 10.93
C ASP A 132 -16.89 7.24 10.64
N LYS A 133 -17.51 6.16 10.14
CA LYS A 133 -16.83 4.87 9.87
C LYS A 133 -16.14 4.75 8.50
N LYS A 134 -16.10 5.84 7.70
CA LYS A 134 -15.30 5.94 6.45
C LYS A 134 -15.52 4.78 5.48
N THR A 135 -16.75 4.31 5.39
CA THR A 135 -17.14 3.21 4.50
C THR A 135 -17.39 3.74 3.08
N LEU A 136 -17.34 2.85 2.07
CA LEU A 136 -17.37 3.25 0.66
C LEU A 136 -18.61 4.08 0.30
N TYR A 137 -19.81 3.50 0.43
CA TYR A 137 -21.03 4.12 -0.10
C TYR A 137 -21.47 5.37 0.66
N PRO A 138 -21.42 5.43 2.00
CA PRO A 138 -21.68 6.69 2.72
C PRO A 138 -20.73 7.81 2.30
N THR A 139 -19.45 7.52 2.04
CA THR A 139 -18.50 8.53 1.55
C THR A 139 -18.83 8.98 0.13
N VAL A 140 -19.12 8.04 -0.77
CA VAL A 140 -19.56 8.35 -2.15
C VAL A 140 -20.85 9.16 -2.16
N TYR A 141 -21.81 8.85 -1.28
CA TYR A 141 -23.05 9.59 -1.17
C TYR A 141 -22.81 11.07 -0.84
N VAL A 142 -21.93 11.36 0.13
CA VAL A 142 -21.56 12.74 0.49
C VAL A 142 -20.87 13.44 -0.69
N ILE A 143 -20.03 12.73 -1.44
CA ILE A 143 -19.39 13.27 -2.67
C ILE A 143 -20.43 13.59 -3.75
N ASN A 144 -21.37 12.69 -4.02
CA ASN A 144 -22.45 12.92 -4.99
C ASN A 144 -23.31 14.12 -4.60
N ASN A 145 -23.69 14.20 -3.32
CA ASN A 145 -24.41 15.35 -2.77
C ASN A 145 -23.62 16.66 -2.94
N PHE A 146 -22.30 16.65 -2.74
CA PHE A 146 -21.48 17.84 -2.99
C PHE A 146 -21.48 18.25 -4.48
N ILE A 147 -21.38 17.29 -5.40
CA ILE A 147 -21.45 17.55 -6.85
C ILE A 147 -22.80 18.17 -7.23
N GLN A 148 -23.90 17.71 -6.65
CA GLN A 148 -25.24 18.28 -6.83
C GLN A 148 -25.29 19.75 -6.44
N GLU A 149 -24.82 20.03 -5.23
CA GLU A 149 -24.94 21.35 -4.63
C GLU A 149 -24.08 22.37 -5.38
N ILE A 150 -22.94 21.95 -5.95
CA ILE A 150 -22.19 22.76 -6.92
C ILE A 150 -23.10 23.14 -8.10
N GLU A 151 -23.75 22.17 -8.75
CA GLU A 151 -24.57 22.44 -9.94
C GLU A 151 -25.76 23.37 -9.63
N ARG A 152 -26.42 23.14 -8.49
CA ARG A 152 -27.52 24.02 -8.02
C ARG A 152 -27.04 25.43 -7.69
N SER A 153 -25.81 25.56 -7.20
CA SER A 153 -25.26 26.81 -6.68
C SER A 153 -24.41 27.59 -7.68
N ARG A 154 -24.19 27.08 -8.90
CA ARG A 154 -23.36 27.76 -9.92
C ARG A 154 -23.72 29.23 -10.13
N SER A 155 -25.00 29.56 -10.06
CA SER A 155 -25.49 30.93 -10.26
C SER A 155 -25.15 31.89 -9.12
N LEU A 156 -24.77 31.39 -7.94
CA LEU A 156 -24.43 32.21 -6.77
C LEU A 156 -23.06 32.90 -6.93
N ILE A 157 -22.14 32.30 -7.69
CA ILE A 157 -20.80 32.84 -7.96
C ILE A 157 -20.51 32.73 -9.45
N ALA A 158 -20.35 33.86 -10.14
CA ALA A 158 -20.08 33.93 -11.57
C ALA A 158 -18.61 33.56 -11.92
N ASP A 159 -18.19 32.36 -11.55
CA ASP A 159 -16.86 31.80 -11.82
C ASP A 159 -16.97 30.30 -12.12
N ASN A 160 -17.19 29.97 -13.40
CA ASN A 160 -17.35 28.58 -13.83
C ASN A 160 -16.08 27.76 -13.60
N VAL A 161 -14.89 28.38 -13.74
CA VAL A 161 -13.60 27.67 -13.55
C VAL A 161 -13.45 27.24 -12.09
N PHE A 162 -13.85 28.08 -11.14
CA PHE A 162 -13.90 27.71 -9.73
C PHE A 162 -14.82 26.50 -9.49
N TRP A 163 -16.05 26.54 -10.00
CA TRP A 163 -17.00 25.43 -9.83
C TRP A 163 -16.55 24.14 -10.51
N ASP A 164 -16.01 24.23 -11.72
CA ASP A 164 -15.46 23.10 -12.47
C ASP A 164 -14.33 22.45 -11.69
N ARG A 165 -13.43 23.24 -11.10
CA ARG A 165 -12.31 22.75 -10.28
C ARG A 165 -12.77 22.06 -9.00
N LEU A 166 -13.81 22.55 -8.33
CA LEU A 166 -14.38 21.87 -7.15
C LEU A 166 -15.02 20.54 -7.55
N LYS A 167 -15.83 20.56 -8.62
CA LYS A 167 -16.52 19.38 -9.16
C LYS A 167 -15.54 18.32 -9.64
N GLY A 168 -14.51 18.70 -10.38
CA GLY A 168 -13.48 17.80 -10.89
C GLY A 168 -12.75 17.05 -9.79
N GLN A 169 -12.38 17.73 -8.69
CA GLN A 169 -11.75 17.08 -7.53
C GLN A 169 -12.71 16.10 -6.83
N ALA A 170 -13.99 16.44 -6.72
CA ALA A 170 -15.00 15.55 -6.15
C ALA A 170 -15.21 14.28 -6.98
N ILE A 171 -15.34 14.44 -8.31
CA ILE A 171 -15.45 13.30 -9.25
C ILE A 171 -14.20 12.43 -9.20
N PHE A 172 -13.01 13.03 -9.12
CA PHE A 172 -11.77 12.28 -8.95
C PHE A 172 -11.77 11.40 -7.70
N MET A 173 -12.18 11.94 -6.54
CA MET A 173 -12.27 11.18 -5.29
C MET A 173 -13.24 10.01 -5.41
N ARG A 174 -14.42 10.23 -6.01
CA ARG A 174 -15.39 9.17 -6.28
C ARG A 174 -14.80 8.07 -7.16
N ALA A 175 -14.18 8.44 -8.27
CA ALA A 175 -13.55 7.49 -9.19
C ALA A 175 -12.46 6.66 -8.51
N TRP A 176 -11.65 7.28 -7.65
CA TRP A 176 -10.62 6.56 -6.89
C TRP A 176 -11.24 5.57 -5.90
N LEU A 177 -12.20 5.99 -5.07
CA LEU A 177 -12.87 5.08 -4.13
C LEU A 177 -13.53 3.89 -4.84
N PHE A 178 -14.14 4.12 -6.00
CA PHE A 178 -14.70 3.06 -6.83
C PHE A 178 -13.67 2.17 -7.50
N PHE A 179 -12.54 2.72 -7.96
CA PHE A 179 -11.43 1.91 -8.44
C PHE A 179 -10.91 0.99 -7.33
N ASP A 180 -10.76 1.53 -6.11
CA ASP A 180 -10.34 0.77 -4.93
C ASP A 180 -11.31 -0.37 -4.62
N ALA A 181 -12.61 -0.16 -4.81
CA ALA A 181 -13.64 -1.16 -4.61
C ALA A 181 -13.59 -2.25 -5.68
N ALA A 182 -13.43 -1.85 -6.93
CA ALA A 182 -13.33 -2.75 -8.06
C ALA A 182 -12.13 -3.71 -7.92
N ARG A 183 -10.95 -3.16 -7.56
CA ARG A 183 -9.73 -3.96 -7.41
C ARG A 183 -9.73 -4.90 -6.21
N GLU A 184 -10.52 -4.59 -5.18
CA GLU A 184 -10.63 -5.43 -3.98
C GLU A 184 -11.75 -6.47 -4.07
N TRP A 185 -12.92 -6.10 -4.61
CA TRP A 185 -14.15 -6.90 -4.57
C TRP A 185 -14.62 -7.44 -5.92
N GLY A 186 -13.93 -7.09 -7.01
CA GLY A 186 -14.42 -7.28 -8.37
C GLY A 186 -15.61 -6.37 -8.66
N GLY A 187 -16.46 -6.77 -9.62
CA GLY A 187 -17.67 -6.02 -9.99
C GLY A 187 -18.61 -5.81 -8.80
N PHE A 188 -19.14 -4.60 -8.60
CA PHE A 188 -19.93 -4.22 -7.43
C PHE A 188 -21.10 -3.29 -7.82
N PRO A 189 -22.09 -3.03 -6.95
CA PRO A 189 -23.15 -2.06 -7.24
C PRO A 189 -22.58 -0.64 -7.42
N TYR A 190 -22.79 -0.04 -8.59
CA TYR A 190 -22.19 1.25 -8.95
C TYR A 190 -23.19 2.41 -8.84
N TYR A 191 -23.09 3.21 -7.77
CA TYR A 191 -24.00 4.32 -7.49
C TYR A 191 -23.37 5.68 -7.79
N CYS A 192 -23.84 6.34 -8.84
CA CYS A 192 -23.20 7.57 -9.35
C CYS A 192 -24.14 8.76 -9.45
N THR A 193 -25.41 8.59 -9.07
CA THR A 193 -26.46 9.62 -9.09
C THR A 193 -27.22 9.68 -7.76
N ASP A 194 -28.13 10.63 -7.62
CA ASP A 194 -28.72 11.04 -6.32
C ASP A 194 -29.90 10.18 -5.87
N ILE A 195 -30.37 9.31 -6.75
CA ILE A 195 -31.47 8.37 -6.54
C ILE A 195 -30.95 6.97 -6.19
N ASP A 196 -29.63 6.79 -6.23
CA ASP A 196 -28.94 5.53 -6.03
C ASP A 196 -28.75 5.21 -4.53
N MET A 197 -29.75 5.50 -3.69
CA MET A 197 -29.84 4.82 -2.41
C MET A 197 -30.52 3.47 -2.66
N PRO A 198 -29.96 2.34 -2.21
CA PRO A 198 -30.71 1.11 -2.20
C PRO A 198 -31.96 1.35 -1.36
N ASP A 199 -33.13 1.24 -1.99
CA ASP A 199 -34.36 1.10 -1.21
C ASP A 199 -34.20 -0.17 -0.37
N MET A 200 -34.70 -0.18 0.88
CA MET A 200 -34.54 -1.32 1.80
C MET A 200 -35.04 -2.64 1.18
N ASP A 201 -35.95 -2.54 0.21
CA ASP A 201 -36.58 -3.65 -0.50
C ASP A 201 -36.11 -3.81 -1.97
N THR A 202 -35.20 -2.95 -2.48
CA THR A 202 -34.74 -2.99 -3.90
C THR A 202 -33.38 -3.67 -4.04
N LYS A 203 -33.34 -4.71 -4.87
CA LYS A 203 -32.12 -5.46 -5.15
C LYS A 203 -31.15 -4.66 -6.02
N SER A 204 -29.95 -4.38 -5.51
CA SER A 204 -28.92 -3.73 -6.32
C SER A 204 -27.97 -4.77 -6.90
N LEU A 205 -27.96 -4.85 -8.23
CA LEU A 205 -27.17 -5.83 -8.96
C LEU A 205 -25.69 -5.43 -8.97
N ARG A 206 -24.79 -6.42 -8.84
CA ARG A 206 -23.37 -6.19 -9.10
C ARG A 206 -23.20 -5.91 -10.59
N MET A 207 -22.53 -4.82 -10.91
CA MET A 207 -22.16 -4.50 -12.28
C MET A 207 -20.97 -5.36 -12.71
N PRO A 208 -20.90 -5.84 -13.96
CA PRO A 208 -19.72 -6.52 -14.47
C PRO A 208 -18.44 -5.72 -14.26
N MET A 209 -17.32 -6.41 -13.99
CA MET A 209 -16.04 -5.74 -13.67
C MET A 209 -15.58 -4.79 -14.78
N GLN A 210 -15.76 -5.18 -16.05
CA GLN A 210 -15.43 -4.34 -17.20
C GLN A 210 -16.22 -3.03 -17.17
N GLU A 211 -17.54 -3.11 -17.00
CA GLU A 211 -18.42 -1.93 -16.90
C GLU A 211 -18.06 -1.04 -15.70
N CYS A 212 -17.69 -1.62 -14.56
CA CYS A 212 -17.21 -0.86 -13.41
C CYS A 212 -15.96 -0.04 -13.76
N ILE A 213 -14.97 -0.66 -14.41
CA ILE A 213 -13.72 0.01 -14.81
C ILE A 213 -13.97 1.06 -15.89
N ASP A 214 -14.87 0.81 -16.83
CA ASP A 214 -15.22 1.79 -17.85
C ASP A 214 -15.85 3.03 -17.23
N LYS A 215 -16.81 2.87 -16.30
CA LYS A 215 -17.38 4.01 -15.55
C LYS A 215 -16.36 4.75 -14.68
N VAL A 216 -15.46 4.02 -14.01
CA VAL A 216 -14.34 4.62 -13.27
C VAL A 216 -13.46 5.48 -14.20
N CYS A 217 -13.15 4.96 -15.39
CA CYS A 217 -12.36 5.69 -16.37
C CYS A 217 -13.11 6.88 -16.96
N GLU A 218 -14.43 6.80 -17.13
CA GLU A 218 -15.26 7.94 -17.54
C GLU A 218 -15.25 9.05 -16.50
N ASP A 219 -15.41 8.73 -15.22
CA ASP A 219 -15.30 9.71 -14.14
C ASP A 219 -13.89 10.34 -14.10
N PHE A 220 -12.82 9.55 -14.25
CA PHE A 220 -11.47 10.11 -14.34
C PHE A 220 -11.28 11.02 -15.57
N LYS A 221 -11.81 10.65 -16.74
CA LYS A 221 -11.77 11.50 -17.94
C LYS A 221 -12.53 12.80 -17.73
N LEU A 222 -13.69 12.76 -17.07
CA LEU A 222 -14.47 13.94 -16.73
C LEU A 222 -13.75 14.81 -15.69
N ALA A 223 -13.13 14.22 -14.67
CA ALA A 223 -12.29 14.97 -13.76
C ALA A 223 -11.12 15.63 -14.50
N ALA A 224 -10.47 14.93 -15.44
CA ALA A 224 -9.36 15.46 -16.21
C ALA A 224 -9.76 16.68 -17.06
N SER A 225 -10.97 16.74 -17.60
CA SER A 225 -11.43 17.88 -18.40
C SER A 225 -11.74 19.13 -17.56
N LEU A 226 -11.95 18.97 -16.26
CA LEU A 226 -12.31 20.04 -15.32
C LEU A 226 -11.12 20.56 -14.49
N LEU A 227 -10.02 19.81 -14.46
CA LEU A 227 -8.86 20.09 -13.59
C LEU A 227 -7.66 20.63 -14.37
N PRO A 228 -6.85 21.51 -13.77
CA PRO A 228 -5.60 21.93 -14.38
C PRO A 228 -4.57 20.79 -14.33
N ALA A 229 -3.60 20.82 -15.24
CA ALA A 229 -2.48 19.87 -15.22
C ALA A 229 -1.55 20.07 -14.01
N LYS A 230 -1.51 21.30 -13.48
CA LYS A 230 -0.68 21.70 -12.35
C LYS A 230 -1.35 22.83 -11.57
N TRP A 231 -1.16 22.82 -10.26
CA TRP A 231 -1.58 23.89 -9.34
C TRP A 231 -0.39 24.79 -8.99
N ASP A 232 -0.69 26.02 -8.56
CA ASP A 232 0.28 26.85 -7.85
C ASP A 232 0.64 26.25 -6.48
N ASN A 233 1.65 26.81 -5.82
CA ASN A 233 2.14 26.28 -4.53
C ASN A 233 1.07 26.35 -3.42
N GLU A 234 0.21 27.37 -3.42
CA GLU A 234 -0.86 27.52 -2.41
C GLU A 234 -1.92 26.42 -2.51
N ASN A 235 -2.08 25.85 -3.70
CA ASN A 235 -3.03 24.78 -3.99
C ASN A 235 -2.36 23.43 -4.26
N TYR A 236 -1.07 23.28 -3.89
CA TYR A 236 -0.35 22.03 -4.04
C TYR A 236 -1.02 20.89 -3.24
N GLY A 237 -0.96 19.67 -3.78
CA GLY A 237 -1.64 18.49 -3.23
C GLY A 237 -3.09 18.30 -3.70
N ARG A 238 -3.69 19.27 -4.39
CA ARG A 238 -4.98 19.07 -5.06
C ARG A 238 -4.85 18.18 -6.29
N PHE A 239 -5.89 17.38 -6.57
CA PHE A 239 -5.92 16.53 -7.76
C PHE A 239 -5.81 17.34 -9.07
N THR A 240 -5.08 16.77 -10.04
CA THR A 240 -4.81 17.37 -11.35
C THR A 240 -5.42 16.54 -12.48
N SER A 241 -5.47 17.11 -13.68
CA SER A 241 -5.86 16.34 -14.87
C SER A 241 -4.86 15.24 -15.21
N VAL A 242 -3.57 15.45 -14.96
CA VAL A 242 -2.52 14.44 -15.14
C VAL A 242 -2.74 13.26 -14.18
N ALA A 243 -3.05 13.53 -12.91
CA ALA A 243 -3.40 12.49 -11.94
C ALA A 243 -4.61 11.66 -12.39
N ALA A 244 -5.63 12.32 -12.95
CA ALA A 244 -6.85 11.64 -13.41
C ALA A 244 -6.57 10.70 -14.58
N LEU A 245 -5.78 11.15 -15.56
CA LEU A 245 -5.34 10.32 -16.68
C LEU A 245 -4.47 9.13 -16.20
N ALA A 246 -3.54 9.38 -15.28
CA ALA A 246 -2.67 8.34 -14.72
C ALA A 246 -3.47 7.26 -13.94
N MET A 247 -4.46 7.67 -13.14
CA MET A 247 -5.34 6.73 -12.45
C MET A 247 -6.27 5.96 -13.40
N SER A 248 -6.76 6.59 -14.47
CA SER A 248 -7.49 5.89 -15.53
C SER A 248 -6.62 4.82 -16.22
N ALA A 249 -5.35 5.15 -16.51
CA ALA A 249 -4.39 4.19 -17.06
C ALA A 249 -4.15 3.01 -16.10
N ARG A 250 -3.90 3.27 -14.81
CA ARG A 250 -3.75 2.25 -13.77
C ARG A 250 -4.98 1.34 -13.66
N ALA A 251 -6.20 1.90 -13.77
CA ALA A 251 -7.44 1.13 -13.77
C ALA A 251 -7.56 0.19 -14.99
N ARG A 252 -7.21 0.67 -16.18
CA ARG A 252 -7.21 -0.16 -17.40
C ARG A 252 -6.15 -1.27 -17.35
N ILE A 253 -4.97 -1.00 -16.80
CA ILE A 253 -3.94 -2.03 -16.59
C ILE A 253 -4.46 -3.13 -15.67
N PHE A 254 -5.15 -2.77 -14.58
CA PHE A 254 -5.73 -3.76 -13.67
C PHE A 254 -6.76 -4.66 -14.40
N MET A 255 -7.60 -4.06 -15.24
CA MET A 255 -8.57 -4.80 -16.07
C MET A 255 -7.91 -5.68 -17.13
N ALA A 256 -6.78 -5.27 -17.68
CA ALA A 256 -6.01 -6.02 -18.67
C ALA A 256 -5.19 -7.17 -18.07
N SER A 257 -4.98 -7.15 -16.74
CA SER A 257 -4.15 -8.12 -16.03
C SER A 257 -4.81 -9.51 -15.91
N PRO A 258 -4.02 -10.59 -15.77
CA PRO A 258 -4.53 -11.98 -15.75
C PRO A 258 -5.67 -12.28 -14.77
N ILE A 259 -5.78 -11.57 -13.65
CA ILE A 259 -6.86 -11.76 -12.67
C ILE A 259 -8.26 -11.52 -13.27
N PHE A 260 -8.39 -10.52 -14.15
CA PHE A 260 -9.66 -10.11 -14.75
C PHE A 260 -9.67 -10.25 -16.26
N ASN A 261 -8.57 -10.70 -16.88
CA ASN A 261 -8.46 -10.90 -18.32
C ASN A 261 -8.10 -12.35 -18.64
N ALA A 262 -9.09 -13.14 -19.01
CA ALA A 262 -8.87 -14.51 -19.47
C ALA A 262 -8.05 -14.57 -20.78
N ASN A 263 -8.03 -13.48 -21.54
CA ASN A 263 -7.28 -13.31 -22.78
C ASN A 263 -5.96 -12.53 -22.58
N TRP A 264 -5.45 -12.40 -21.35
CA TRP A 264 -4.23 -11.63 -21.06
C TRP A 264 -3.02 -12.12 -21.86
N ASP A 265 -3.00 -13.41 -22.20
CA ASP A 265 -1.92 -14.07 -22.93
C ASP A 265 -2.03 -13.89 -24.46
N ASN A 266 -3.01 -13.13 -24.95
CA ASN A 266 -3.07 -12.73 -26.33
C ASN A 266 -2.38 -11.35 -26.52
N PRO A 267 -1.32 -11.24 -27.34
CA PRO A 267 -0.68 -9.97 -27.64
C PRO A 267 -1.61 -8.92 -28.26
N ASP A 268 -2.70 -9.36 -28.91
CA ASP A 268 -3.70 -8.50 -29.55
C ASP A 268 -4.90 -8.18 -28.64
N SER A 269 -4.84 -8.52 -27.35
CA SER A 269 -5.91 -8.24 -26.38
C SER A 269 -6.31 -6.75 -26.39
N GLN A 270 -7.60 -6.49 -26.55
CA GLN A 270 -8.13 -5.13 -26.62
C GLN A 270 -7.91 -4.38 -25.29
N ARG A 271 -7.98 -5.08 -24.15
CA ARG A 271 -7.71 -4.46 -22.84
C ARG A 271 -6.26 -4.00 -22.72
N TRP A 272 -5.29 -4.75 -23.24
CA TRP A 272 -3.89 -4.30 -23.27
C TRP A 272 -3.68 -3.11 -24.21
N GLN A 273 -4.39 -3.05 -25.35
CA GLN A 273 -4.38 -1.89 -26.24
C GLN A 273 -4.95 -0.63 -25.56
N GLN A 274 -6.13 -0.73 -24.95
CA GLN A 274 -6.75 0.37 -24.21
C GLN A 274 -5.90 0.84 -23.02
N ALA A 275 -5.26 -0.10 -22.32
CA ALA A 275 -4.33 0.22 -21.24
C ALA A 275 -3.09 0.96 -21.75
N LEU A 276 -2.54 0.56 -22.91
CA LEU A 276 -1.41 1.24 -23.53
C LEU A 276 -1.78 2.67 -23.94
N GLU A 277 -2.90 2.84 -24.65
CA GLU A 277 -3.37 4.14 -25.12
C GLU A 277 -3.59 5.12 -23.95
N ALA A 278 -4.26 4.68 -22.89
CA ALA A 278 -4.45 5.49 -21.70
C ALA A 278 -3.11 5.83 -21.01
N SER A 279 -2.18 4.87 -20.93
CA SER A 279 -0.88 5.08 -20.30
C SER A 279 -0.02 6.07 -21.09
N LEU A 280 -0.04 6.00 -22.43
CA LEU A 280 0.67 6.93 -23.30
C LEU A 280 0.05 8.34 -23.25
N ALA A 281 -1.28 8.44 -23.20
CA ALA A 281 -1.96 9.73 -23.04
C ALA A 281 -1.62 10.38 -21.68
N ALA A 282 -1.63 9.60 -20.60
CA ALA A 282 -1.21 10.05 -19.28
C ALA A 282 0.27 10.47 -19.26
N LEU A 283 1.16 9.69 -19.88
CA LEU A 283 2.58 10.01 -19.94
C LEU A 283 2.82 11.30 -20.72
N LYS A 284 2.18 11.47 -21.88
CA LYS A 284 2.28 12.71 -22.65
C LYS A 284 1.83 13.93 -21.82
N ALA A 285 0.68 13.82 -21.14
CA ALA A 285 0.19 14.90 -20.29
C ALA A 285 1.13 15.19 -19.11
N ALA A 286 1.77 14.16 -18.55
CA ALA A 286 2.76 14.30 -17.50
C ALA A 286 4.04 15.01 -18.01
N ASP A 287 4.56 14.59 -19.16
CA ASP A 287 5.74 15.20 -19.79
C ASP A 287 5.48 16.68 -20.12
N ASP A 288 4.33 16.99 -20.73
CA ASP A 288 3.93 18.36 -21.09
C ASP A 288 3.80 19.28 -19.85
N ALA A 289 3.43 18.70 -18.70
CA ALA A 289 3.31 19.41 -17.43
C ALA A 289 4.62 19.46 -16.62
N GLY A 290 5.72 18.88 -17.15
CA GLY A 290 7.04 18.88 -16.55
C GLY A 290 7.21 17.87 -15.40
N TYR A 291 6.43 16.80 -15.37
CA TYR A 291 6.69 15.67 -14.48
C TYR A 291 7.92 14.87 -14.95
N GLY A 292 8.56 14.15 -14.03
CA GLY A 292 9.77 13.36 -14.26
C GLY A 292 11.08 14.16 -14.28
N THR A 293 11.04 15.50 -14.30
CA THR A 293 12.24 16.32 -14.49
C THR A 293 13.13 16.48 -13.25
N SER A 294 12.67 16.05 -12.07
CA SER A 294 13.42 16.19 -10.81
C SER A 294 14.43 15.08 -10.58
N VAL A 295 14.23 13.90 -11.16
CA VAL A 295 15.05 12.71 -10.89
C VAL A 295 16.02 12.49 -12.05
N THR A 296 17.29 12.81 -11.81
CA THR A 296 18.36 12.74 -12.82
C THR A 296 19.55 11.88 -12.37
N ASP A 297 19.62 11.59 -11.07
CA ASP A 297 20.61 10.72 -10.45
C ASP A 297 20.01 10.07 -9.18
N ILE A 298 20.79 9.20 -8.52
CA ILE A 298 20.36 8.51 -7.30
C ILE A 298 20.09 9.45 -6.11
N ASN A 299 20.73 10.63 -6.06
CA ASN A 299 20.55 11.58 -4.95
C ASN A 299 19.25 12.36 -5.10
N SER A 300 18.93 12.79 -6.31
CA SER A 300 17.67 13.42 -6.65
C SER A 300 16.51 12.43 -6.60
N TRP A 301 16.74 11.15 -6.92
CA TRP A 301 15.78 10.06 -6.66
C TRP A 301 15.45 9.94 -5.17
N ASP A 302 16.46 9.91 -4.29
CA ASP A 302 16.24 9.84 -2.84
C ASP A 302 15.51 11.08 -2.32
N LYS A 303 15.95 12.28 -2.74
CA LYS A 303 15.33 13.55 -2.35
C LYS A 303 13.92 13.73 -2.88
N ALA A 304 13.50 13.01 -3.92
CA ALA A 304 12.12 13.10 -4.42
C ALA A 304 11.07 12.73 -3.34
N PHE A 305 11.44 11.95 -2.32
CA PHE A 305 10.53 11.51 -1.26
C PHE A 305 10.33 12.51 -0.13
N TYR A 306 11.23 13.46 0.08
CA TYR A 306 11.21 14.37 1.24
C TYR A 306 11.72 15.79 0.97
N GLY A 307 12.30 16.03 -0.20
CA GLY A 307 12.92 17.31 -0.58
C GLY A 307 11.95 18.37 -1.08
N PHE A 308 10.68 18.02 -1.27
CA PHE A 308 9.64 18.90 -1.82
C PHE A 308 8.57 19.16 -0.76
N ASN A 309 8.69 20.27 -0.03
CA ASN A 309 7.70 20.67 0.97
C ASN A 309 6.86 21.83 0.42
N ASN A 310 5.54 21.68 0.38
CA ASN A 310 4.57 22.70 -0.10
C ASN A 310 4.92 23.31 -1.47
N THR A 311 5.53 22.51 -2.35
CA THR A 311 5.88 22.94 -3.70
C THR A 311 5.80 21.78 -4.67
N PHE A 312 5.62 22.10 -5.95
CA PHE A 312 5.51 21.11 -7.01
C PHE A 312 6.71 20.16 -7.03
N ASN A 313 6.43 18.87 -6.81
CA ASN A 313 7.37 17.77 -6.99
C ASN A 313 7.17 17.15 -8.39
N PRO A 314 8.12 17.32 -9.33
CA PRO A 314 8.02 16.70 -10.66
C PRO A 314 7.94 15.18 -10.64
N GLU A 315 8.40 14.49 -9.60
CA GLU A 315 8.28 13.03 -9.52
C GLU A 315 6.87 12.63 -9.01
N SER A 316 6.16 13.47 -8.24
CA SER A 316 4.88 13.11 -7.60
C SER A 316 3.67 13.55 -8.43
N ILE A 317 2.99 12.61 -9.09
CA ILE A 317 1.74 12.85 -9.82
C ILE A 317 0.55 13.00 -8.86
N ILE A 318 0.50 12.19 -7.80
CA ILE A 318 -0.45 12.32 -6.69
C ILE A 318 0.33 12.43 -5.38
N THR A 319 0.19 13.57 -4.72
CA THR A 319 0.77 13.85 -3.41
C THR A 319 -0.33 13.93 -2.37
N LEU A 320 -0.16 13.23 -1.26
CA LEU A 320 -0.99 13.38 -0.07
C LEU A 320 -0.25 14.27 0.93
N MET A 321 -0.82 15.45 1.16
CA MET A 321 -0.24 16.47 2.03
C MET A 321 -0.30 16.05 3.50
N MET A 322 0.82 16.08 4.18
CA MET A 322 0.94 15.74 5.60
C MET A 322 1.16 17.01 6.43
N CYS A 323 0.82 16.98 7.72
CA CYS A 323 1.05 18.11 8.62
C CYS A 323 2.04 17.73 9.73
N ASP A 324 2.70 18.72 10.31
CA ASP A 324 3.51 18.61 11.53
C ASP A 324 2.92 19.37 12.71
N ASP A 325 1.83 20.11 12.52
CA ASP A 325 1.18 20.87 13.60
C ASP A 325 0.35 19.93 14.51
N PRO A 326 0.77 19.69 15.76
CA PRO A 326 0.05 18.82 16.69
C PRO A 326 -1.23 19.46 17.25
N LEU A 327 -1.40 20.78 17.08
CA LEU A 327 -2.57 21.54 17.54
C LEU A 327 -3.68 21.57 16.49
N VAL A 328 -3.34 21.30 15.23
CA VAL A 328 -4.32 21.03 14.17
C VAL A 328 -4.64 19.53 14.21
N PRO A 329 -5.92 19.12 14.28
CA PRO A 329 -6.33 17.72 14.10
C PRO A 329 -6.08 17.27 12.65
N GLY A 330 -4.81 17.10 12.30
CA GLY A 330 -4.33 16.81 10.96
C GLY A 330 -3.78 15.40 10.80
N VAL A 331 -3.30 15.11 9.59
CA VAL A 331 -2.85 13.78 9.16
C VAL A 331 -1.32 13.77 9.19
N PHE A 332 -0.77 12.99 10.10
CA PHE A 332 0.67 12.84 10.25
C PHE A 332 1.20 11.68 9.40
N ASN A 333 2.39 11.83 8.84
CA ASN A 333 3.13 10.71 8.29
C ASN A 333 3.74 9.89 9.43
N LYS A 334 3.38 8.61 9.49
CA LYS A 334 3.85 7.62 10.48
C LYS A 334 4.93 6.70 9.94
N TRP A 335 5.46 6.98 8.74
CA TRP A 335 6.49 6.15 8.11
C TRP A 335 7.75 6.07 8.96
N GLU A 336 8.23 7.20 9.47
CA GLU A 336 9.43 7.30 10.31
C GLU A 336 9.33 6.42 11.56
N ASN A 337 8.17 6.41 12.24
CA ASN A 337 7.92 5.54 13.37
C ASN A 337 7.99 4.04 13.03
N LYS A 338 7.69 3.66 11.78
CA LYS A 338 7.75 2.26 11.35
C LYS A 338 9.18 1.82 11.04
N ILE A 339 9.96 2.65 10.35
CA ILE A 339 11.26 2.24 9.79
C ILE A 339 12.46 2.50 10.70
N ARG A 340 12.38 3.46 11.62
CA ARG A 340 13.51 3.78 12.52
C ARG A 340 13.66 2.72 13.62
N PRO A 341 14.86 2.13 13.82
CA PRO A 341 15.12 1.29 14.98
C PRO A 341 15.29 2.14 16.24
N SER A 342 15.11 1.52 17.41
CA SER A 342 15.12 2.17 18.73
C SER A 342 16.46 2.79 19.07
N ALA A 343 17.54 2.35 18.40
CA ALA A 343 18.84 2.98 18.50
C ALA A 343 18.82 4.46 18.04
N VAL A 344 17.90 4.86 17.16
CA VAL A 344 17.82 6.20 16.54
C VAL A 344 16.40 6.79 16.58
N ALA A 345 15.54 6.23 17.43
CA ALA A 345 14.16 6.68 17.63
C ALA A 345 13.86 6.88 19.11
N SER A 346 12.90 7.77 19.41
CA SER A 346 12.40 8.00 20.78
C SER A 346 11.54 6.85 21.33
N ASN A 347 11.08 5.97 20.45
CA ASN A 347 10.11 4.93 20.72
C ASN A 347 10.75 3.54 20.62
N ASP A 348 10.01 2.53 21.07
CA ASP A 348 10.41 1.11 21.06
C ASP A 348 10.47 0.47 19.63
N GLY A 349 10.58 1.27 18.56
CA GLY A 349 10.59 0.78 17.17
C GLY A 349 11.76 -0.16 16.90
N ALA A 350 11.56 -1.28 16.19
CA ALA A 350 12.62 -2.24 15.87
C ALA A 350 13.27 -2.01 14.49
N GLY A 351 12.76 -1.06 13.71
CA GLY A 351 12.95 -0.96 12.26
C GLY A 351 12.16 -2.02 11.50
N ILE A 352 11.78 -1.76 10.23
CA ILE A 352 11.17 -2.79 9.38
C ILE A 352 12.29 -3.69 8.86
N PRO A 353 12.32 -5.00 9.19
CA PRO A 353 13.31 -5.93 8.67
C PRO A 353 13.10 -6.15 7.17
N ALA A 354 14.18 -6.21 6.40
CA ALA A 354 14.13 -6.54 4.98
C ALA A 354 14.28 -8.06 4.78
N PRO A 355 13.28 -8.77 4.23
CA PRO A 355 13.42 -10.18 3.85
C PRO A 355 14.54 -10.42 2.83
N GLU A 356 15.07 -11.64 2.77
CA GLU A 356 16.10 -11.99 1.79
C GLU A 356 15.61 -11.88 0.34
N GLU A 357 14.33 -12.19 0.10
CA GLU A 357 13.70 -12.12 -1.21
C GLU A 357 13.81 -10.73 -1.82
N ILE A 358 13.48 -9.69 -1.04
CA ILE A 358 13.58 -8.32 -1.55
C ILE A 358 15.03 -7.87 -1.64
N LEU A 359 15.92 -8.29 -0.73
CA LEU A 359 17.35 -7.98 -0.81
C LEU A 359 17.98 -8.54 -2.10
N ARG A 360 17.59 -9.74 -2.54
CA ARG A 360 18.13 -10.40 -3.74
C ARG A 360 17.53 -9.91 -5.05
N VAL A 361 16.32 -9.36 -5.04
CA VAL A 361 15.68 -8.82 -6.24
C VAL A 361 16.42 -7.59 -6.78
N PHE A 362 17.04 -6.80 -5.91
CA PHE A 362 17.88 -5.68 -6.36
C PHE A 362 19.07 -6.22 -7.17
N PRO A 363 19.37 -5.68 -8.35
CA PRO A 363 20.45 -6.21 -9.18
C PRO A 363 21.83 -5.84 -8.63
N MET A 364 22.86 -6.39 -9.26
CA MET A 364 24.23 -5.89 -9.13
C MET A 364 24.34 -4.51 -9.79
N LYS A 365 25.43 -3.78 -9.54
CA LYS A 365 25.75 -2.47 -10.11
C LYS A 365 25.72 -2.46 -11.64
N SER A 366 26.05 -3.60 -12.25
CA SER A 366 25.95 -3.84 -13.69
C SER A 366 24.51 -3.85 -14.23
N GLY A 367 23.50 -3.83 -13.35
CA GLY A 367 22.10 -4.04 -13.66
C GLY A 367 21.70 -5.51 -13.84
N LYS A 368 22.64 -6.45 -13.77
CA LYS A 368 22.34 -7.88 -13.89
C LYS A 368 21.80 -8.44 -12.58
N GLU A 369 21.02 -9.51 -12.66
CA GLU A 369 20.48 -10.21 -11.49
C GLU A 369 21.58 -10.57 -10.46
N ALA A 370 21.26 -10.48 -9.17
CA ALA A 370 22.18 -10.81 -8.08
C ALA A 370 22.39 -12.33 -7.95
N THR A 371 23.27 -12.85 -8.79
CA THR A 371 23.68 -14.27 -8.82
C THR A 371 25.20 -14.39 -8.69
N PRO A 372 25.74 -15.52 -8.19
CA PRO A 372 27.19 -15.73 -8.12
C PRO A 372 27.88 -15.55 -9.47
N ALA A 373 27.24 -15.95 -10.57
CA ALA A 373 27.76 -15.76 -11.93
C ALA A 373 27.91 -14.29 -12.33
N ASN A 374 27.11 -13.40 -11.72
CA ASN A 374 27.16 -11.95 -11.94
C ASN A 374 27.98 -11.21 -10.86
N GLY A 375 28.70 -11.95 -10.00
CA GLY A 375 29.55 -11.38 -8.95
C GLY A 375 28.87 -11.14 -7.60
N TYR A 376 27.65 -11.65 -7.39
CA TYR A 376 26.99 -11.59 -6.08
C TYR A 376 27.69 -12.53 -5.09
N ASP A 377 28.13 -11.97 -3.96
CA ASP A 377 28.59 -12.70 -2.78
C ASP A 377 27.55 -12.55 -1.68
N ASP A 378 27.06 -13.67 -1.15
CA ASP A 378 26.00 -13.66 -0.16
C ASP A 378 26.46 -13.22 1.23
N GLU A 379 27.72 -13.47 1.61
CA GLU A 379 28.29 -12.92 2.85
C GLU A 379 28.59 -11.43 2.68
N LYS A 380 28.89 -10.98 1.46
CA LYS A 380 29.09 -9.57 1.13
C LYS A 380 27.93 -9.00 0.33
N PHE A 381 26.69 -9.31 0.72
CA PHE A 381 25.46 -8.99 -0.02
C PHE A 381 25.30 -7.49 -0.37
N TYR A 382 25.95 -6.59 0.38
CA TYR A 382 25.93 -5.16 0.15
C TYR A 382 26.97 -4.66 -0.87
N ARG A 383 27.82 -5.51 -1.45
CA ARG A 383 28.84 -5.10 -2.43
C ARG A 383 28.28 -4.98 -3.84
N ASP A 384 28.78 -3.98 -4.58
CA ASP A 384 28.51 -3.79 -6.00
C ASP A 384 27.04 -3.92 -6.37
N ARG A 385 26.14 -3.26 -5.63
CA ARG A 385 24.69 -3.34 -5.83
C ARG A 385 24.16 -2.18 -6.67
N ASP A 386 22.93 -2.35 -7.15
CA ASP A 386 22.12 -1.25 -7.70
C ASP A 386 22.18 -0.02 -6.79
N PRO A 387 22.38 1.21 -7.31
CA PRO A 387 22.42 2.42 -6.48
C PRO A 387 21.20 2.59 -5.55
N ARG A 388 20.02 2.13 -5.96
CA ARG A 388 18.78 2.14 -5.16
C ARG A 388 18.83 1.22 -3.95
N PHE A 389 19.63 0.14 -3.99
CA PHE A 389 19.83 -0.75 -2.85
C PHE A 389 20.30 0.06 -1.62
N TYR A 390 21.28 0.93 -1.83
CA TYR A 390 21.88 1.77 -0.79
C TYR A 390 21.07 3.03 -0.42
N ARG A 391 19.90 3.23 -1.04
CA ARG A 391 18.89 4.20 -0.60
C ARG A 391 17.69 3.49 0.03
N THR A 392 17.54 2.20 -0.22
CA THR A 392 16.39 1.41 0.22
C THR A 392 16.66 0.68 1.53
N PHE A 393 17.90 0.21 1.75
CA PHE A 393 18.26 -0.61 2.89
C PHE A 393 19.42 -0.04 3.69
N ALA A 394 19.33 -0.15 5.02
CA ALA A 394 20.41 0.10 5.96
C ALA A 394 20.89 -1.24 6.52
N PHE A 395 22.20 -1.41 6.64
CA PHE A 395 22.88 -2.56 7.23
C PHE A 395 23.91 -2.07 8.26
N SER A 396 24.63 -2.97 8.93
CA SER A 396 25.65 -2.58 9.93
C SER A 396 26.63 -1.55 9.37
N GLY A 397 26.95 -0.54 10.18
CA GLY A 397 27.77 0.62 9.82
C GLY A 397 26.98 1.77 9.19
N CYS A 398 25.74 1.56 8.71
CA CYS A 398 24.91 2.64 8.16
C CYS A 398 24.50 3.65 9.23
N GLU A 399 24.66 4.93 8.94
CA GLU A 399 24.24 6.01 9.84
C GLU A 399 22.85 6.52 9.46
N TRP A 400 21.92 6.54 10.41
CA TRP A 400 20.59 7.06 10.11
C TRP A 400 20.63 8.56 9.79
N PRO A 401 20.05 9.03 8.66
CA PRO A 401 20.10 10.41 8.24
C PRO A 401 19.60 11.37 9.34
N GLY A 402 20.43 12.37 9.66
CA GLY A 402 20.10 13.40 10.66
C GLY A 402 20.31 13.01 12.12
N VAL A 403 20.81 11.80 12.42
CA VAL A 403 20.97 11.31 13.81
C VAL A 403 22.45 11.16 14.23
N GLU A 404 23.40 11.22 13.30
CA GLU A 404 24.86 11.09 13.57
C GLU A 404 25.24 9.85 14.40
N LYS A 405 24.49 8.75 14.19
CA LYS A 405 24.68 7.49 14.91
C LYS A 405 24.67 6.30 13.93
N PRO A 406 25.79 5.58 13.78
CA PRO A 406 25.84 4.31 13.06
C PRO A 406 24.97 3.25 13.73
N LEU A 407 24.31 2.45 12.90
CA LEU A 407 23.54 1.28 13.27
C LEU A 407 24.39 0.01 13.16
N TRP A 408 24.12 -0.96 14.02
CA TRP A 408 24.77 -2.24 14.08
C TRP A 408 23.74 -3.37 14.19
N LEU A 409 23.73 -4.21 13.15
CA LEU A 409 22.67 -5.17 12.87
C LEU A 409 23.20 -6.61 12.99
N PHE A 410 23.70 -6.98 14.17
CA PHE A 410 24.21 -8.32 14.45
C PHE A 410 23.74 -8.88 15.80
N ALA A 411 23.80 -10.20 15.91
CA ALA A 411 23.39 -10.98 17.06
C ALA A 411 24.59 -11.56 17.85
N TYR A 412 24.40 -11.78 19.14
CA TYR A 412 25.32 -12.55 20.00
C TYR A 412 24.55 -13.28 21.09
N LYS A 413 25.17 -14.29 21.70
CA LYS A 413 24.57 -15.04 22.82
C LYS A 413 24.95 -14.40 24.15
N TYR A 414 24.00 -14.26 25.06
CA TYR A 414 24.17 -13.46 26.27
C TYR A 414 23.62 -14.16 27.53
N SER A 415 23.92 -13.65 28.73
CA SER A 415 23.93 -14.44 29.97
C SER A 415 22.81 -14.14 31.01
N ASP A 416 21.70 -13.48 30.68
CA ASP A 416 20.83 -12.85 31.71
C ASP A 416 19.74 -13.73 32.38
N LYS A 417 19.28 -14.85 31.78
CA LYS A 417 18.42 -15.95 32.29
C LYS A 417 17.81 -16.73 31.10
N ASP A 418 17.22 -17.91 31.35
CA ASP A 418 16.52 -18.73 30.32
C ASP A 418 15.42 -17.98 29.51
N GLY A 419 14.97 -16.82 30.02
CA GLY A 419 13.97 -15.96 29.40
C GLY A 419 14.43 -15.36 28.07
N ASN A 420 15.72 -15.04 27.92
CA ASN A 420 16.27 -14.39 26.74
C ASN A 420 17.75 -14.83 26.53
N MET A 421 18.03 -15.57 25.47
CA MET A 421 19.37 -16.19 25.25
C MET A 421 20.22 -15.46 24.20
N TYR A 422 19.58 -14.71 23.31
CA TYR A 422 20.25 -14.00 22.21
C TYR A 422 19.92 -12.53 22.25
N ARG A 423 20.89 -11.69 21.88
CA ARG A 423 20.72 -10.24 21.84
C ARG A 423 21.06 -9.74 20.46
N TYR A 424 20.30 -8.76 19.99
CA TYR A 424 20.56 -8.05 18.75
C TYR A 424 20.96 -6.60 19.07
N THR A 425 22.07 -6.12 18.51
CA THR A 425 22.71 -4.86 18.95
C THR A 425 21.76 -3.66 18.91
N ASP A 426 21.02 -3.47 17.80
CA ASP A 426 20.00 -2.41 17.70
C ASP A 426 18.56 -2.92 17.93
N GLY A 427 18.42 -3.93 18.78
CA GLY A 427 17.14 -4.49 19.25
C GLY A 427 16.37 -3.58 20.22
N ARG A 428 15.13 -3.96 20.52
CA ARG A 428 14.27 -3.25 21.48
C ARG A 428 14.82 -3.39 22.91
N LYS A 429 14.43 -2.50 23.83
CA LYS A 429 14.67 -2.71 25.27
C LYS A 429 13.90 -3.94 25.79
N GLY A 430 14.60 -4.92 26.39
CA GLY A 430 13.99 -6.17 26.86
C GLY A 430 13.54 -7.10 25.73
N ASP A 431 14.16 -6.99 24.56
CA ASP A 431 13.85 -7.80 23.38
C ASP A 431 13.93 -9.28 23.71
N SER A 432 12.89 -10.04 23.35
CA SER A 432 12.87 -11.50 23.45
C SER A 432 13.95 -12.18 22.58
N GLY A 433 14.77 -11.40 21.87
CA GLY A 433 16.07 -11.77 21.37
C GLY A 433 16.35 -11.14 20.00
N VAL A 434 16.73 -11.98 19.02
CA VAL A 434 16.95 -11.60 17.61
C VAL A 434 15.66 -11.69 16.78
N SER A 435 14.53 -12.00 17.42
CA SER A 435 13.23 -12.19 16.77
C SER A 435 12.83 -10.95 15.95
N GLY A 436 12.44 -11.14 14.69
CA GLY A 436 12.07 -10.02 13.83
C GLY A 436 13.21 -9.11 13.43
N LYS A 437 14.42 -9.64 13.24
CA LYS A 437 15.59 -8.91 12.74
C LYS A 437 16.14 -9.55 11.47
N SER A 438 16.75 -8.73 10.62
CA SER A 438 17.35 -9.10 9.35
C SER A 438 18.77 -8.52 9.28
N ARG A 439 19.62 -9.04 8.40
CA ARG A 439 20.91 -8.41 8.06
C ARG A 439 20.78 -7.00 7.47
N ALA A 440 19.56 -6.57 7.12
CA ALA A 440 19.25 -5.21 6.73
C ALA A 440 17.83 -4.78 7.17
N ILE A 441 17.63 -3.47 7.30
CA ILE A 441 16.32 -2.86 7.57
C ILE A 441 15.98 -1.84 6.49
N VAL A 442 14.70 -1.45 6.40
CA VAL A 442 14.24 -0.43 5.46
C VAL A 442 14.78 0.95 5.85
N TRP A 443 15.29 1.67 4.86
CA TRP A 443 15.89 3.00 4.97
C TRP A 443 15.28 4.04 4.02
N LYS A 444 14.54 3.55 3.02
CA LYS A 444 13.88 4.34 1.98
C LYS A 444 12.92 5.37 2.60
N MET A 445 12.88 6.56 2.01
CA MET A 445 11.95 7.66 2.35
C MET A 445 12.05 8.18 3.80
N SER A 446 13.13 7.89 4.53
CA SER A 446 13.40 8.61 5.79
C SER A 446 13.85 10.03 5.47
N ASP A 447 13.24 11.02 6.10
CA ASP A 447 13.61 12.42 5.98
C ASP A 447 14.73 12.75 6.99
N PRO A 448 15.91 13.22 6.53
CA PRO A 448 16.99 13.63 7.41
C PRO A 448 16.63 14.77 8.37
N LYS A 449 15.53 15.50 8.13
CA LYS A 449 15.07 16.60 8.99
C LYS A 449 14.12 16.14 10.11
N THR A 450 13.61 14.91 10.08
CA THR A 450 12.75 14.40 11.15
C THR A 450 13.56 14.22 12.42
N ALA A 451 13.26 15.06 13.43
CA ALA A 451 13.89 15.00 14.74
C ALA A 451 13.48 13.74 15.53
N ILE A 452 14.36 13.29 16.41
CA ILE A 452 14.04 12.25 17.40
C ILE A 452 12.87 12.74 18.27
N GLY A 453 11.84 11.92 18.45
CA GLY A 453 10.60 12.30 19.12
C GLY A 453 9.45 12.67 18.18
N ALA A 454 9.75 13.06 16.93
CA ALA A 454 8.76 13.48 15.93
C ALA A 454 8.37 12.35 14.96
N GLU A 455 8.79 11.11 15.20
CA GLU A 455 8.65 10.00 14.23
C GLU A 455 7.18 9.63 13.95
N ASN A 456 6.26 9.96 14.86
CA ASN A 456 4.82 9.73 14.72
C ASN A 456 4.05 10.94 14.16
N SER A 457 4.73 12.07 13.98
CA SER A 457 4.15 13.38 13.62
C SER A 457 4.93 14.06 12.49
N SER A 458 5.51 13.27 11.57
CA SER A 458 6.27 13.82 10.45
C SER A 458 5.34 14.51 9.44
N SER A 459 5.76 15.68 8.95
CA SER A 459 5.11 16.43 7.85
C SER A 459 5.59 16.03 6.46
N THR A 460 6.46 15.02 6.34
CA THR A 460 6.92 14.56 5.02
C THR A 460 5.73 14.03 4.22
N ASP A 461 5.45 14.66 3.07
CA ASP A 461 4.34 14.28 2.20
C ASP A 461 4.48 12.85 1.65
N ILE A 462 3.36 12.22 1.32
CA ILE A 462 3.34 10.87 0.76
C ILE A 462 3.04 10.92 -0.73
N MET A 463 3.93 10.34 -1.55
CA MET A 463 3.69 10.14 -2.98
C MET A 463 2.88 8.85 -3.21
N GLU A 464 1.63 8.97 -3.65
CA GLU A 464 0.78 7.82 -3.95
C GLU A 464 0.86 7.40 -5.42
N TYR A 465 1.14 8.34 -6.32
CA TYR A 465 1.44 8.01 -7.71
C TYR A 465 2.62 8.87 -8.11
N ARG A 466 3.69 8.23 -8.60
CA ARG A 466 4.86 8.94 -9.11
C ARG A 466 5.19 8.61 -10.57
N TYR A 467 5.96 9.48 -11.19
CA TYR A 467 6.34 9.38 -12.60
C TYR A 467 7.03 8.06 -12.94
N GLY A 468 7.88 7.53 -12.06
CA GLY A 468 8.47 6.20 -12.23
C GLY A 468 7.44 5.07 -12.39
N GLU A 469 6.31 5.12 -11.68
CA GLU A 469 5.22 4.15 -11.88
C GLU A 469 4.57 4.31 -13.26
N LEU A 470 4.38 5.54 -13.74
CA LEU A 470 3.78 5.79 -15.06
C LEU A 470 4.66 5.23 -16.18
N LEU A 471 5.98 5.38 -16.09
CA LEU A 471 6.92 4.75 -17.03
C LEU A 471 6.79 3.23 -17.03
N LEU A 472 6.69 2.63 -15.85
CA LEU A 472 6.56 1.17 -15.70
C LEU A 472 5.20 0.66 -16.18
N ASN A 473 4.14 1.44 -16.01
CA ASN A 473 2.81 1.14 -16.54
C ASN A 473 2.82 1.10 -18.07
N VAL A 474 3.49 2.05 -18.73
CA VAL A 474 3.69 2.01 -20.18
C VAL A 474 4.56 0.82 -20.60
N ALA A 475 5.67 0.58 -19.89
CA ALA A 475 6.55 -0.56 -20.15
C ALA A 475 5.79 -1.90 -20.10
N GLU A 476 4.93 -2.05 -19.11
CA GLU A 476 4.15 -3.27 -18.92
C GLU A 476 3.16 -3.51 -20.05
N CYS A 477 2.44 -2.47 -20.47
CA CYS A 477 1.51 -2.56 -21.59
C CYS A 477 2.20 -2.97 -22.90
N TYR A 478 3.41 -2.47 -23.16
CA TYR A 478 4.22 -2.91 -24.30
C TYR A 478 4.69 -4.35 -24.14
N ALA A 479 5.23 -4.71 -22.98
CA ALA A 479 5.71 -6.07 -22.70
C ALA A 479 4.58 -7.10 -22.85
N ALA A 480 3.39 -6.79 -22.34
CA ALA A 480 2.21 -7.63 -22.47
C ALA A 480 1.71 -7.79 -23.91
N GLN A 481 2.07 -6.90 -24.82
CA GLN A 481 1.82 -7.04 -26.27
C GLN A 481 3.02 -7.67 -27.01
N GLY A 482 4.06 -8.12 -26.30
CA GLY A 482 5.28 -8.68 -26.91
C GLY A 482 6.14 -7.64 -27.63
N LYS A 483 5.98 -6.36 -27.32
CA LYS A 483 6.64 -5.23 -27.98
C LYS A 483 7.91 -4.82 -27.21
N ALA A 484 9.05 -4.80 -27.90
CA ALA A 484 10.37 -4.51 -27.31
C ALA A 484 10.52 -3.05 -26.83
N GLU A 485 9.60 -2.15 -27.22
CA GLU A 485 9.52 -0.77 -26.75
C GLU A 485 9.50 -0.67 -25.22
N CYS A 486 9.02 -1.69 -24.51
CA CYS A 486 9.10 -1.73 -23.04
C CYS A 486 10.53 -1.52 -22.51
N LEU A 487 11.55 -2.02 -23.22
CA LEU A 487 12.96 -1.88 -22.85
C LEU A 487 13.42 -0.43 -22.86
N THR A 488 12.82 0.42 -23.70
CA THR A 488 13.10 1.86 -23.70
C THR A 488 12.65 2.50 -22.38
N TYR A 489 11.48 2.11 -21.88
CA TYR A 489 10.95 2.62 -20.61
C TYR A 489 11.68 2.06 -19.40
N LEU A 490 12.08 0.79 -19.43
CA LEU A 490 12.99 0.24 -18.41
C LEU A 490 14.34 0.98 -18.43
N GLY A 491 14.92 1.22 -19.60
CA GLY A 491 16.14 2.01 -19.74
C GLY A 491 15.98 3.44 -19.19
N LYS A 492 14.81 4.08 -19.41
CA LYS A 492 14.48 5.36 -18.76
C LYS A 492 14.48 5.23 -17.24
N VAL A 493 13.90 4.20 -16.64
CA VAL A 493 13.91 4.03 -15.17
C VAL A 493 15.32 3.81 -14.63
N ARG A 494 16.08 2.91 -15.28
CA ARG A 494 17.39 2.45 -14.83
C ARG A 494 18.50 3.50 -15.00
N SER A 495 18.45 4.29 -16.07
CA SER A 495 19.43 5.35 -16.32
C SER A 495 19.37 6.49 -15.28
N ARG A 496 18.18 6.90 -14.82
CA ARG A 496 18.03 8.02 -13.86
C ARG A 496 18.63 7.72 -12.49
N VAL A 497 18.89 6.46 -12.17
CA VAL A 497 19.50 6.04 -10.91
C VAL A 497 20.96 5.64 -11.07
N GLY A 498 21.54 5.79 -12.27
CA GLY A 498 22.96 5.60 -12.52
C GLY A 498 23.37 4.18 -12.94
N ILE A 499 22.44 3.32 -13.35
CA ILE A 499 22.80 2.03 -13.96
C ILE A 499 23.43 2.31 -15.33
N LEU A 500 24.60 1.71 -15.59
CA LEU A 500 25.32 1.90 -16.84
C LEU A 500 24.56 1.27 -18.01
N SER A 501 24.57 1.92 -19.18
CA SER A 501 23.88 1.42 -20.39
C SER A 501 24.45 0.12 -20.97
N THR A 502 25.57 -0.36 -20.43
CA THR A 502 26.20 -1.64 -20.79
C THR A 502 25.19 -2.77 -20.75
N ASP A 503 25.19 -3.62 -21.79
CA ASP A 503 24.29 -4.77 -21.90
C ASP A 503 22.81 -4.41 -21.69
N ASN A 504 22.39 -3.27 -22.24
CA ASN A 504 21.05 -2.71 -22.08
C ASN A 504 20.66 -2.51 -20.60
N TYR A 505 21.49 -1.79 -19.85
CA TYR A 505 21.31 -1.60 -18.40
C TYR A 505 21.29 -2.92 -17.62
N GLY A 506 22.02 -3.92 -18.10
CA GLY A 506 22.05 -5.27 -17.54
C GLY A 506 20.81 -6.13 -17.84
N LEU A 507 19.91 -5.69 -18.72
CA LEU A 507 18.76 -6.49 -19.20
C LEU A 507 19.15 -7.53 -20.25
N GLY A 508 20.30 -7.37 -20.91
CA GLY A 508 20.69 -8.24 -22.01
C GLY A 508 19.86 -8.03 -23.27
N SER A 509 19.81 -9.07 -24.10
CA SER A 509 19.07 -9.10 -25.38
C SER A 509 17.77 -9.87 -25.26
N ILE A 510 16.96 -9.58 -24.23
CA ILE A 510 15.65 -10.22 -24.05
C ILE A 510 14.68 -9.77 -25.14
N SER A 511 13.96 -10.73 -25.73
CA SER A 511 12.97 -10.48 -26.79
C SER A 511 11.70 -11.32 -26.64
N GLY A 512 11.73 -12.39 -25.83
CA GLY A 512 10.54 -13.19 -25.58
C GLY A 512 9.52 -12.40 -24.76
N ARG A 513 8.24 -12.43 -25.17
CA ARG A 513 7.15 -11.71 -24.48
C ARG A 513 7.12 -11.95 -22.97
N TYR A 514 7.28 -13.20 -22.53
CA TYR A 514 7.30 -13.53 -21.11
C TYR A 514 8.55 -13.01 -20.39
N GLU A 515 9.71 -13.00 -21.05
CA GLU A 515 10.93 -12.40 -20.51
C GLU A 515 10.78 -10.89 -20.34
N LEU A 516 10.16 -10.22 -21.32
CA LEU A 516 9.84 -8.79 -21.24
C LEU A 516 8.90 -8.49 -20.08
N ILE A 517 7.83 -9.28 -19.91
CA ILE A 517 6.88 -9.11 -18.80
C ILE A 517 7.61 -9.31 -17.46
N LYS A 518 8.38 -10.40 -17.33
CA LYS A 518 9.16 -10.67 -16.11
C LYS A 518 10.11 -9.51 -15.79
N ALA A 519 10.86 -9.02 -16.77
CA ALA A 519 11.76 -7.88 -16.58
C ALA A 519 11.03 -6.63 -16.08
N VAL A 520 9.85 -6.32 -16.63
CA VAL A 520 9.04 -5.19 -16.15
C VAL A 520 8.54 -5.42 -14.72
N LEU A 521 8.02 -6.59 -14.39
CA LEU A 521 7.52 -6.89 -13.04
C LEU A 521 8.64 -6.87 -11.99
N THR A 522 9.84 -7.32 -12.34
CA THR A 522 11.03 -7.22 -11.50
C THR A 522 11.43 -5.77 -11.29
N GLU A 523 11.50 -4.96 -12.35
CA GLU A 523 11.84 -3.53 -12.22
C GLU A 523 10.78 -2.77 -11.40
N ARG A 524 9.50 -3.13 -11.52
CA ARG A 524 8.43 -2.60 -10.65
C ARG A 524 8.66 -2.91 -9.18
N GLN A 525 9.05 -4.14 -8.85
CA GLN A 525 9.35 -4.54 -7.48
C GLN A 525 10.52 -3.76 -6.88
N ILE A 526 11.55 -3.47 -7.67
CA ILE A 526 12.73 -2.71 -7.24
C ILE A 526 12.38 -1.22 -7.07
N GLU A 527 11.82 -0.63 -8.13
CA GLU A 527 11.58 0.81 -8.20
C GLU A 527 10.53 1.23 -7.18
N LEU A 528 9.43 0.49 -7.08
CA LEU A 528 8.27 0.80 -6.21
C LEU A 528 8.34 0.10 -4.84
N ALA A 529 9.52 -0.39 -4.45
CA ALA A 529 9.71 -1.08 -3.17
C ALA A 529 9.20 -0.23 -2.01
N TYR A 530 8.35 -0.83 -1.15
CA TYR A 530 7.75 -0.21 0.04
C TYR A 530 6.78 0.97 -0.23
N GLU A 531 6.32 1.16 -1.47
CA GLU A 531 5.37 2.22 -1.86
C GLU A 531 3.90 1.75 -1.87
N GLY A 532 3.60 0.60 -1.24
CA GLY A 532 2.23 0.05 -1.17
C GLY A 532 1.70 -0.49 -2.50
N LYS A 533 2.59 -0.81 -3.46
CA LYS A 533 2.20 -1.29 -4.80
C LYS A 533 2.26 -2.81 -4.95
N ARG A 534 3.24 -3.45 -4.30
CA ARG A 534 3.55 -4.85 -4.54
C ARG A 534 2.37 -5.81 -4.33
N PRO A 535 1.53 -5.69 -3.28
CA PRO A 535 0.37 -6.57 -3.12
C PRO A 535 -0.59 -6.55 -4.32
N TRP A 536 -0.77 -5.39 -4.97
CA TRP A 536 -1.61 -5.28 -6.16
C TRP A 536 -0.99 -5.94 -7.37
N ASP A 537 0.33 -5.81 -7.56
CA ASP A 537 1.05 -6.50 -8.62
C ASP A 537 0.97 -8.02 -8.43
N LEU A 538 1.19 -8.52 -7.20
CA LEU A 538 1.06 -9.93 -6.89
C LEU A 538 -0.35 -10.46 -7.15
N LYS A 539 -1.38 -9.69 -6.78
CA LYS A 539 -2.78 -10.06 -7.02
C LYS A 539 -3.10 -10.11 -8.52
N ARG A 540 -2.88 -9.01 -9.23
CA ARG A 540 -3.37 -8.85 -10.61
C ARG A 540 -2.66 -9.76 -11.60
N TRP A 541 -1.39 -10.08 -11.34
CA TRP A 541 -0.60 -11.05 -12.10
C TRP A 541 -0.65 -12.47 -11.57
N LEU A 542 -1.45 -12.74 -10.53
CA LEU A 542 -1.57 -14.08 -9.97
C LEU A 542 -0.22 -14.65 -9.48
N LEU A 543 0.66 -13.82 -8.91
CA LEU A 543 2.04 -14.22 -8.61
C LEU A 543 2.19 -15.05 -7.32
N PHE A 544 1.12 -15.24 -6.55
CA PHE A 544 1.20 -16.09 -5.36
C PHE A 544 1.30 -17.56 -5.74
N GLU A 545 0.47 -18.02 -6.68
CA GLU A 545 0.42 -19.43 -7.12
C GLU A 545 0.14 -19.60 -8.63
N GLY A 546 0.00 -18.53 -9.40
CA GLY A 546 -0.19 -18.59 -10.86
C GLY A 546 -1.65 -18.71 -11.29
N GLY A 547 -2.59 -18.87 -10.36
CA GLY A 547 -4.01 -19.10 -10.62
C GLY A 547 -4.39 -20.59 -10.76
N ALA A 548 -3.44 -21.51 -10.53
CA ALA A 548 -3.57 -22.96 -10.64
C ALA A 548 -4.08 -23.66 -9.38
N GLY A 549 -4.17 -22.94 -8.26
CA GLY A 549 -4.69 -23.43 -7.00
C GLY A 549 -3.69 -23.91 -5.99
N PHE A 550 -4.16 -23.87 -4.74
CA PHE A 550 -3.40 -24.27 -3.57
C PHE A 550 -4.33 -24.85 -2.50
N ASP A 551 -4.29 -26.17 -2.32
CA ASP A 551 -4.87 -26.83 -1.15
C ASP A 551 -3.83 -27.81 -0.55
N PRO A 552 -3.25 -27.46 0.62
CA PRO A 552 -2.30 -28.30 1.33
C PRO A 552 -2.81 -29.71 1.63
N ASN A 553 -4.12 -29.83 1.92
CA ASN A 553 -4.74 -31.09 2.31
C ASN A 553 -5.03 -32.00 1.12
N ILE A 554 -5.21 -31.44 -0.07
CA ILE A 554 -5.55 -32.18 -1.29
C ILE A 554 -4.29 -32.53 -2.08
N GLY A 555 -3.33 -31.60 -2.16
CA GLY A 555 -2.14 -31.74 -2.99
C GLY A 555 -1.01 -32.60 -2.42
N GLY A 556 -1.23 -33.27 -1.29
CA GLY A 556 -0.19 -34.12 -0.65
C GLY A 556 1.00 -33.34 -0.06
N GLY A 557 0.89 -32.00 0.03
CA GLY A 557 1.91 -31.13 0.60
C GLY A 557 1.77 -30.86 2.09
N TYR A 558 0.75 -31.40 2.75
CA TYR A 558 0.54 -31.21 4.20
C TYR A 558 0.79 -32.49 4.99
N ASN A 559 1.63 -32.40 6.02
CA ASN A 559 1.81 -33.45 7.01
C ASN A 559 1.05 -33.11 8.30
N SER A 560 -0.06 -33.80 8.56
CA SER A 560 -0.89 -33.58 9.75
C SER A 560 -0.24 -33.94 11.09
N GLY A 561 0.80 -34.78 11.07
CA GLY A 561 1.55 -35.18 12.27
C GLY A 561 2.54 -34.12 12.74
N THR A 562 3.19 -33.42 11.80
CA THR A 562 4.21 -32.39 12.09
C THR A 562 3.72 -30.96 11.85
N GLY A 563 2.58 -30.80 11.19
CA GLY A 563 2.09 -29.53 10.66
C GLY A 563 2.90 -29.00 9.47
N ALA A 564 3.89 -29.76 8.96
CA ALA A 564 4.77 -29.32 7.89
C ALA A 564 4.02 -29.11 6.58
N TYR A 565 4.46 -28.08 5.86
CA TYR A 565 3.90 -27.68 4.59
C TYR A 565 4.95 -27.64 3.49
N ASP A 566 4.69 -28.37 2.41
CA ASP A 566 5.43 -28.29 1.17
C ASP A 566 4.57 -27.56 0.11
N PRO A 567 4.91 -26.29 -0.18
CA PRO A 567 4.21 -25.52 -1.20
C PRO A 567 4.39 -26.06 -2.62
N GLU A 568 5.51 -26.69 -2.92
CA GLU A 568 5.77 -27.25 -4.25
C GLU A 568 4.94 -28.50 -4.51
N LEU A 569 4.66 -29.31 -3.48
CA LEU A 569 3.76 -30.46 -3.64
C LEU A 569 2.30 -30.04 -3.77
N ALA A 570 1.88 -29.04 -3.00
CA ALA A 570 0.50 -28.56 -3.02
C ALA A 570 0.16 -27.61 -4.19
N TRP A 571 1.17 -27.10 -4.91
CA TRP A 571 0.95 -26.19 -6.03
C TRP A 571 0.27 -26.87 -7.22
N GLY A 572 -0.84 -26.28 -7.67
CA GLY A 572 -1.66 -26.81 -8.75
C GLY A 572 -2.69 -27.85 -8.29
N ALA A 573 -2.83 -28.03 -6.98
CA ALA A 573 -3.91 -28.80 -6.36
C ALA A 573 -4.89 -27.85 -5.66
N GLY A 574 -6.19 -28.16 -5.72
CA GLY A 574 -7.24 -27.33 -5.14
C GLY A 574 -7.97 -26.45 -6.16
N TRP A 575 -8.54 -25.35 -5.70
CA TRP A 575 -9.34 -24.41 -6.51
C TRP A 575 -8.48 -23.70 -7.56
N LYS A 576 -8.95 -23.48 -8.79
CA LYS A 576 -8.24 -22.72 -9.83
C LYS A 576 -9.03 -21.48 -10.24
N ILE A 577 -8.36 -20.39 -10.62
CA ILE A 577 -9.05 -19.15 -11.02
C ILE A 577 -9.78 -19.31 -12.36
N TYR A 578 -9.20 -20.09 -13.29
CA TYR A 578 -9.80 -20.43 -14.56
C TYR A 578 -9.76 -21.93 -14.77
N ASP A 579 -10.89 -22.50 -15.15
CA ASP A 579 -11.15 -23.93 -15.11
C ASP A 579 -11.15 -24.61 -16.48
N GLY A 580 -10.96 -23.85 -17.56
CA GLY A 580 -11.06 -24.34 -18.93
C GLY A 580 -12.43 -24.19 -19.58
N GLN A 581 -13.43 -23.68 -18.86
CA GLN A 581 -14.80 -23.56 -19.38
C GLN A 581 -15.07 -22.17 -19.98
N ASN A 582 -16.09 -22.10 -20.86
CA ASN A 582 -16.58 -20.86 -21.47
C ASN A 582 -15.47 -19.99 -22.11
N GLY A 583 -14.55 -20.64 -22.82
CA GLY A 583 -13.45 -20.00 -23.56
C GLY A 583 -12.27 -19.56 -22.69
N ARG A 584 -12.26 -19.85 -21.39
CA ARG A 584 -11.17 -19.47 -20.48
C ARG A 584 -10.05 -20.51 -20.47
N PRO A 585 -8.81 -20.12 -20.11
CA PRO A 585 -7.71 -21.06 -19.88
C PRO A 585 -8.04 -22.10 -18.82
N ASN A 586 -7.45 -23.28 -18.90
CA ASN A 586 -7.47 -24.26 -17.82
C ASN A 586 -6.15 -24.18 -17.06
N TYR A 587 -6.09 -23.39 -15.99
CA TYR A 587 -4.82 -23.27 -15.27
C TYR A 587 -4.48 -24.53 -14.49
N THR A 588 -3.25 -24.98 -14.70
CA THR A 588 -2.64 -26.14 -14.05
C THR A 588 -1.25 -25.76 -13.55
N ARG A 589 -0.58 -26.60 -12.76
CA ARG A 589 0.82 -26.35 -12.36
C ARG A 589 1.74 -26.09 -13.56
N THR A 590 1.55 -26.81 -14.66
CA THR A 590 2.40 -26.70 -15.86
C THR A 590 1.93 -25.63 -16.85
N ASP A 591 0.73 -25.09 -16.67
CA ASP A 591 0.15 -24.08 -17.54
C ASP A 591 -0.60 -23.03 -16.71
N ASN A 592 0.13 -22.04 -16.23
CA ASN A 592 -0.38 -20.91 -15.45
C ASN A 592 0.53 -19.69 -15.63
N VAL A 593 0.19 -18.57 -15.00
CA VAL A 593 0.95 -17.31 -15.18
C VAL A 593 2.41 -17.45 -14.75
N LEU A 594 2.69 -18.03 -13.58
CA LEU A 594 4.06 -18.17 -13.07
C LEU A 594 4.93 -19.06 -13.96
N THR A 595 4.40 -20.22 -14.38
CA THR A 595 5.12 -21.16 -15.24
C THR A 595 5.42 -20.53 -16.60
N ARG A 596 4.47 -19.78 -17.18
CA ARG A 596 4.68 -19.03 -18.43
C ARG A 596 5.75 -17.94 -18.28
N LEU A 597 5.77 -17.24 -17.15
CA LEU A 597 6.76 -16.20 -16.86
C LEU A 597 8.12 -16.73 -16.38
N GLY A 598 8.26 -18.04 -16.12
CA GLY A 598 9.47 -18.59 -15.51
C GLY A 598 9.74 -17.99 -14.13
N MET A 599 8.67 -17.78 -13.35
CA MET A 599 8.69 -17.26 -11.99
C MET A 599 8.29 -18.36 -11.01
N LYS A 600 8.76 -18.23 -9.77
CA LYS A 600 8.37 -19.14 -8.68
C LYS A 600 7.17 -18.58 -7.93
N PRO A 601 6.29 -19.44 -7.40
CA PRO A 601 5.21 -19.00 -6.54
C PRO A 601 5.75 -18.32 -5.29
N LEU A 602 5.03 -17.30 -4.80
CA LEU A 602 5.30 -16.78 -3.47
C LEU A 602 4.74 -17.77 -2.45
N SER A 603 5.61 -18.61 -1.90
CA SER A 603 5.26 -19.60 -0.90
C SER A 603 6.15 -19.53 0.34
N GLY A 604 5.61 -19.92 1.50
CA GLY A 604 6.41 -20.26 2.68
C GLY A 604 6.20 -19.39 3.92
N THR A 605 6.92 -19.77 4.96
CA THR A 605 6.92 -19.17 6.30
C THR A 605 7.72 -17.88 6.25
N LYS A 606 7.10 -16.73 6.54
CA LYS A 606 7.77 -15.42 6.43
C LYS A 606 8.72 -15.10 7.60
N HIS A 607 9.75 -15.94 7.75
CA HIS A 607 11.02 -15.64 8.40
C HIS A 607 12.15 -16.04 7.45
N THR A 608 12.45 -15.16 6.50
CA THR A 608 13.27 -15.52 5.34
C THR A 608 14.59 -14.78 5.28
N SER A 609 14.94 -13.95 6.27
CA SER A 609 16.25 -13.30 6.28
C SER A 609 17.24 -13.97 7.21
N LYS A 610 18.47 -14.10 6.70
CA LYS A 610 19.66 -14.33 7.51
C LYS A 610 19.92 -13.14 8.44
N ILE A 611 20.66 -13.40 9.51
CA ILE A 611 21.18 -12.41 10.45
C ILE A 611 22.70 -12.47 10.45
N TRP A 612 23.36 -11.35 10.74
CA TRP A 612 24.77 -11.37 11.15
C TRP A 612 24.86 -11.84 12.61
N ALA A 613 25.83 -12.68 12.93
CA ALA A 613 26.10 -13.05 14.30
C ALA A 613 27.59 -13.14 14.63
N TYR A 614 27.92 -12.68 15.84
CA TYR A 614 29.22 -12.75 16.46
C TYR A 614 29.24 -13.83 17.51
N ASP A 615 30.19 -14.76 17.38
CA ASP A 615 30.55 -15.79 18.35
C ASP A 615 29.35 -16.37 19.12
N ILE A 616 28.31 -16.72 18.38
CA ILE A 616 26.99 -17.02 18.92
C ILE A 616 26.93 -18.38 19.65
N ASP A 617 27.98 -19.18 19.50
CA ASP A 617 28.17 -20.43 20.21
C ASP A 617 28.64 -20.23 21.66
N ASN A 618 29.24 -19.06 21.97
CA ASN A 618 29.76 -18.74 23.29
C ASN A 618 28.89 -17.67 23.98
N ILE A 619 28.69 -17.84 25.29
CA ILE A 619 27.95 -16.88 26.11
C ILE A 619 28.86 -15.72 26.45
N HIS A 620 28.39 -14.50 26.18
CA HIS A 620 29.05 -13.26 26.58
C HIS A 620 28.39 -12.70 27.84
N ALA A 621 29.13 -12.70 28.95
CA ALA A 621 28.66 -12.18 30.24
C ALA A 621 28.86 -10.67 30.31
N VAL A 622 28.03 -9.93 29.57
CA VAL A 622 27.93 -8.47 29.63
C VAL A 622 26.58 -8.07 30.21
N ASP A 623 26.55 -7.00 31.01
CA ASP A 623 25.30 -6.35 31.35
C ASP A 623 24.61 -5.91 30.06
N GLU A 624 23.29 -6.03 29.96
CA GLU A 624 22.57 -5.72 28.71
C GLU A 624 22.74 -4.24 28.29
N TYR A 625 22.96 -3.35 29.27
CA TYR A 625 23.12 -1.92 29.06
C TYR A 625 24.19 -1.31 29.96
N GLU A 626 24.88 -0.30 29.43
CA GLU A 626 25.64 0.68 30.19
C GLU A 626 24.90 2.02 30.16
N GLY A 627 24.16 2.31 31.23
CA GLY A 627 23.24 3.45 31.27
C GLY A 627 22.03 3.24 30.35
N ASP A 628 21.91 4.07 29.31
CA ASP A 628 20.84 4.02 28.31
C ASP A 628 21.28 3.36 26.98
N LYS A 629 22.54 2.93 26.88
CA LYS A 629 23.11 2.33 25.66
C LYS A 629 23.22 0.82 25.79
N VAL A 630 22.91 0.13 24.69
CA VAL A 630 23.13 -1.32 24.58
C VAL A 630 24.63 -1.60 24.74
N ASN A 631 24.97 -2.50 25.65
CA ASN A 631 26.34 -2.95 25.86
C ASN A 631 26.53 -4.31 25.15
N HIS A 632 27.42 -4.34 24.16
CA HIS A 632 27.66 -5.52 23.33
C HIS A 632 29.14 -5.92 23.35
N PRO A 633 29.47 -7.21 23.13
CA PRO A 633 30.83 -7.76 23.32
C PRO A 633 31.91 -7.16 22.40
N LEU A 634 31.50 -6.44 21.37
CA LEU A 634 32.38 -5.84 20.37
C LEU A 634 32.53 -4.32 20.50
N ILE A 635 31.90 -3.70 21.50
CA ILE A 635 31.84 -2.22 21.60
C ILE A 635 33.24 -1.59 21.71
N ASP A 636 34.17 -2.31 22.33
CA ASP A 636 35.56 -1.89 22.50
C ASP A 636 36.52 -2.36 21.42
N ASN A 637 36.06 -3.13 20.44
CA ASN A 637 36.89 -3.65 19.38
C ASN A 637 37.46 -2.52 18.49
N GLU A 638 38.77 -2.53 18.25
CA GLU A 638 39.44 -1.47 17.48
C GLU A 638 39.08 -1.47 15.98
N LEU A 639 38.69 -2.61 15.41
CA LEU A 639 38.22 -2.68 14.02
C LEU A 639 36.80 -2.13 13.91
N TYR A 640 35.94 -2.47 14.88
CA TYR A 640 34.59 -1.90 15.00
C TYR A 640 34.63 -0.35 15.04
N LYS A 641 35.47 0.22 15.91
CA LYS A 641 35.66 1.67 16.06
C LYS A 641 36.23 2.36 14.80
N LYS A 642 36.87 1.61 13.90
CA LYS A 642 37.44 2.11 12.64
C LYS A 642 36.46 2.11 11.46
N VAL A 643 35.30 1.45 11.58
CA VAL A 643 34.28 1.49 10.52
C VAL A 643 33.67 2.90 10.52
N PRO A 644 33.89 3.70 9.45
CA PRO A 644 33.27 5.01 9.38
C PRO A 644 31.76 4.88 9.18
N ALA A 645 31.01 5.89 9.59
CA ALA A 645 29.58 5.99 9.31
C ALA A 645 29.31 5.87 7.80
N ILE A 646 28.58 4.83 7.37
CA ILE A 646 28.14 4.66 5.98
C ILE A 646 26.89 5.54 5.79
N LYS A 647 27.09 6.75 5.25
CA LYS A 647 26.01 7.72 5.06
C LYS A 647 25.20 7.45 3.81
N ARG A 648 23.91 7.79 3.85
CA ARG A 648 23.00 7.55 2.73
C ARG A 648 23.44 8.26 1.46
N ASP A 649 23.96 9.47 1.57
CA ASP A 649 24.35 10.32 0.44
C ASP A 649 25.77 10.09 -0.10
N MET A 650 26.54 9.14 0.49
CA MET A 650 27.89 8.82 0.02
C MET A 650 27.92 8.49 -1.47
N ASN A 651 28.93 9.03 -2.15
CA ASN A 651 29.27 8.58 -3.49
C ASN A 651 29.90 7.18 -3.44
N GLU A 652 30.14 6.60 -4.61
CA GLU A 652 30.64 5.23 -4.71
C GLU A 652 32.04 5.07 -4.07
N THR A 653 32.96 5.98 -4.34
CA THR A 653 34.34 5.90 -3.82
C THR A 653 34.38 5.96 -2.30
N GLU A 654 33.61 6.88 -1.70
CA GLU A 654 33.48 7.00 -0.24
C GLU A 654 32.89 5.73 0.37
N ARG A 655 31.86 5.19 -0.28
CA ARG A 655 31.19 3.97 0.18
C ARG A 655 32.12 2.77 0.13
N GLU A 656 32.87 2.58 -0.95
CA GLU A 656 33.82 1.46 -1.06
C GLU A 656 34.89 1.51 0.04
N VAL A 657 35.39 2.71 0.40
CA VAL A 657 36.30 2.88 1.53
C VAL A 657 35.65 2.45 2.84
N ALA A 658 34.40 2.84 3.09
CA ALA A 658 33.67 2.47 4.30
C ALA A 658 33.37 0.96 4.35
N LEU A 659 32.95 0.37 3.22
CA LEU A 659 32.66 -1.06 3.11
C LEU A 659 33.94 -1.91 3.28
N ASN A 660 35.11 -1.44 2.83
CA ASN A 660 36.38 -2.10 3.09
C ASN A 660 36.68 -2.19 4.60
N LYS A 661 36.36 -1.14 5.36
CA LYS A 661 36.50 -1.18 6.82
C LYS A 661 35.47 -2.08 7.49
N LEU A 662 34.25 -2.14 6.97
CA LEU A 662 33.24 -3.09 7.44
C LEU A 662 33.68 -4.54 7.22
N ASP A 663 34.23 -4.84 6.03
CA ASP A 663 34.78 -6.16 5.73
C ASP A 663 35.97 -6.51 6.65
N GLU A 664 36.93 -5.59 6.83
CA GLU A 664 38.05 -5.78 7.76
C GLU A 664 37.56 -6.10 9.18
N PHE A 665 36.51 -5.42 9.65
CA PHE A 665 35.88 -5.70 10.94
C PHE A 665 35.25 -7.10 10.97
N TYR A 666 34.41 -7.43 9.99
CA TYR A 666 33.74 -8.73 9.93
C TYR A 666 34.74 -9.89 9.86
N GLU A 667 35.76 -9.78 9.02
CA GLU A 667 36.83 -10.79 8.91
C GLU A 667 37.64 -10.88 10.22
N GLY A 668 37.98 -9.74 10.82
CA GLY A 668 38.78 -9.68 12.04
C GLY A 668 38.10 -10.22 13.29
N VAL A 669 36.76 -10.20 13.35
CA VAL A 669 35.97 -10.79 14.46
C VAL A 669 35.29 -12.11 14.07
N ASN A 670 35.54 -12.61 12.85
CA ASN A 670 34.91 -13.82 12.31
C ASN A 670 33.36 -13.74 12.37
N MET A 671 32.82 -12.58 12.01
CA MET A 671 31.38 -12.35 11.86
C MET A 671 30.84 -13.21 10.72
N LYS A 672 29.67 -13.83 10.91
CA LYS A 672 29.08 -14.75 9.92
C LYS A 672 27.57 -14.54 9.78
N THR A 673 27.04 -14.82 8.60
CA THR A 673 25.58 -14.92 8.46
C THR A 673 25.05 -16.28 8.90
N TYR A 674 23.87 -16.29 9.53
CA TYR A 674 23.18 -17.52 9.95
C TYR A 674 21.70 -17.46 9.60
N ASP A 675 21.12 -18.63 9.31
CA ASP A 675 19.69 -18.83 9.48
C ASP A 675 19.38 -18.77 10.99
N PRO A 676 18.55 -17.81 11.43
CA PRO A 676 18.32 -17.60 12.85
C PRO A 676 17.48 -18.74 13.46
N ILE A 677 16.64 -19.43 12.68
CA ILE A 677 15.88 -20.59 13.17
C ILE A 677 16.83 -21.76 13.41
N GLU A 678 17.70 -22.07 12.45
CA GLU A 678 18.66 -23.17 12.58
C GLU A 678 19.66 -22.93 13.71
N LYS A 679 20.15 -21.70 13.84
CA LYS A 679 21.22 -21.39 14.81
C LYS A 679 20.69 -21.05 16.20
N LEU A 680 19.53 -20.38 16.29
CA LEU A 680 19.02 -19.83 17.55
C LEU A 680 17.80 -20.59 18.08
N GLY A 681 17.11 -21.35 17.23
CA GLY A 681 15.86 -22.02 17.52
C GLY A 681 14.63 -21.15 17.24
N ASP A 682 13.47 -21.80 17.09
CA ASP A 682 12.21 -21.18 16.62
C ASP A 682 11.82 -19.92 17.41
N LYS A 683 11.96 -19.95 18.74
CA LYS A 683 11.65 -18.81 19.63
C LYS A 683 12.37 -17.52 19.23
N TYR A 684 13.62 -17.64 18.78
CA TYR A 684 14.53 -16.51 18.56
C TYR A 684 14.74 -16.20 17.07
N GLY A 685 14.39 -17.14 16.19
CA GLY A 685 14.44 -16.97 14.74
C GLY A 685 13.15 -16.49 14.09
N MET A 686 12.05 -16.40 14.85
CA MET A 686 10.74 -16.04 14.34
C MET A 686 10.17 -14.79 15.01
N ASP A 687 9.64 -13.83 14.22
CA ASP A 687 8.81 -12.71 14.68
C ASP A 687 7.55 -13.20 15.42
N SER A 688 7.08 -14.43 15.14
CA SER A 688 5.99 -15.05 15.89
C SER A 688 6.02 -16.57 15.87
N GLY A 689 5.99 -17.18 17.05
CA GLY A 689 6.04 -18.63 17.23
C GLY A 689 7.15 -19.03 18.18
N ALA A 690 7.07 -20.21 18.79
CA ALA A 690 8.13 -20.74 19.63
C ALA A 690 8.32 -22.25 19.47
N THR A 691 7.64 -22.85 18.49
CA THR A 691 7.60 -24.29 18.28
C THR A 691 7.85 -24.65 16.83
N GLU A 692 8.32 -25.87 16.61
CA GLU A 692 8.46 -26.45 15.27
C GLU A 692 7.14 -26.41 14.49
N LYS A 693 5.99 -26.55 15.17
CA LYS A 693 4.66 -26.42 14.55
C LYS A 693 4.36 -24.98 14.10
N ASP A 694 4.82 -23.98 14.86
CA ASP A 694 4.74 -22.57 14.45
C ASP A 694 5.71 -22.28 13.30
N ARG A 695 6.93 -22.85 13.32
CA ARG A 695 7.87 -22.78 12.19
C ARG A 695 7.25 -23.35 10.93
N ASN A 696 6.50 -24.42 11.06
CA ASN A 696 5.78 -25.07 9.96
C ASN A 696 4.52 -24.29 9.52
N PHE A 697 4.37 -23.02 9.92
CA PHE A 697 3.23 -22.17 9.60
C PHE A 697 2.82 -22.29 8.12
N LEU A 698 1.59 -22.77 7.95
CA LEU A 698 0.94 -22.98 6.66
C LEU A 698 0.48 -21.65 6.10
N PHE A 699 1.34 -21.01 5.31
CA PHE A 699 0.84 -19.98 4.43
C PHE A 699 0.24 -20.61 3.17
N ALA A 700 -1.05 -20.93 3.24
CA ALA A 700 -1.83 -21.39 2.11
C ALA A 700 -2.64 -20.25 1.48
N TRP A 701 -2.26 -19.84 0.27
CA TRP A 701 -3.03 -18.87 -0.51
C TRP A 701 -4.34 -19.50 -1.00
N ARG A 702 -5.46 -19.06 -0.45
CA ARG A 702 -6.79 -19.34 -1.03
C ARG A 702 -7.17 -18.29 -2.07
N GLY A 703 -8.03 -18.66 -3.01
CA GLY A 703 -8.41 -17.76 -4.11
C GLY A 703 -9.15 -16.52 -3.66
N TRP A 704 -9.74 -16.61 -2.47
CA TRP A 704 -10.42 -15.51 -1.79
C TRP A 704 -9.49 -14.36 -1.41
N TYR A 705 -8.16 -14.53 -1.46
CA TYR A 705 -7.22 -13.44 -1.23
C TYR A 705 -6.93 -12.60 -2.48
N TYR A 706 -7.13 -13.15 -3.69
CA TYR A 706 -6.99 -12.36 -4.91
C TYR A 706 -8.13 -11.35 -5.05
N ILE A 707 -9.34 -11.78 -4.69
CA ILE A 707 -10.55 -10.94 -4.68
C ILE A 707 -11.31 -11.25 -3.40
N TYR A 708 -11.50 -10.22 -2.56
CA TYR A 708 -12.26 -10.37 -1.32
C TYR A 708 -13.75 -10.57 -1.64
N PRO A 709 -14.34 -11.70 -1.25
CA PRO A 709 -15.76 -11.89 -1.43
C PRO A 709 -16.53 -10.94 -0.51
N ILE A 710 -17.64 -10.39 -1.02
CA ILE A 710 -18.68 -9.84 -0.15
C ILE A 710 -19.15 -10.98 0.77
N HIS A 711 -19.25 -10.72 2.07
CA HIS A 711 -19.40 -11.75 3.10
C HIS A 711 -20.64 -12.64 2.87
N TYR A 712 -20.54 -13.94 3.17
CA TYR A 712 -21.62 -14.91 2.96
C TYR A 712 -22.92 -14.56 3.72
N ASP A 713 -22.82 -13.88 4.87
CA ASP A 713 -23.99 -13.39 5.63
C ASP A 713 -24.84 -12.37 4.84
N MET A 714 -24.31 -11.79 3.76
CA MET A 714 -25.04 -10.87 2.88
C MET A 714 -25.92 -11.57 1.84
N TYR A 715 -25.82 -12.90 1.72
CA TYR A 715 -26.52 -13.68 0.70
C TYR A 715 -27.34 -14.84 1.27
N ASP A 716 -27.23 -15.11 2.57
CA ASP A 716 -28.06 -16.09 3.26
C ASP A 716 -29.46 -15.50 3.48
N ALA A 717 -30.43 -16.01 2.71
CA ALA A 717 -31.84 -15.62 2.83
C ALA A 717 -32.40 -15.86 4.25
N GLY A 718 -31.85 -16.82 5.00
CA GLY A 718 -32.20 -17.10 6.40
C GLY A 718 -31.66 -16.07 7.40
N LYS A 719 -30.81 -15.13 6.96
CA LYS A 719 -30.23 -14.04 7.77
C LYS A 719 -30.74 -12.65 7.40
N GLY A 720 -31.78 -12.56 6.57
CA GLY A 720 -32.51 -11.31 6.32
C GLY A 720 -31.94 -10.39 5.24
N ASN A 721 -30.96 -10.83 4.43
CA ASN A 721 -30.45 -10.06 3.31
C ASN A 721 -31.06 -10.51 1.97
N THR A 722 -32.19 -9.92 1.60
CA THR A 722 -32.93 -10.20 0.36
C THR A 722 -32.60 -9.25 -0.81
N TRP A 723 -31.69 -8.29 -0.59
CA TRP A 723 -31.46 -7.10 -1.43
C TRP A 723 -30.15 -7.11 -2.27
N ILE A 724 -29.35 -8.19 -2.27
CA ILE A 724 -28.27 -8.37 -3.26
C ILE A 724 -28.51 -9.68 -4.02
N GLU A 725 -28.51 -9.62 -5.36
CA GLU A 725 -28.58 -10.78 -6.24
C GLU A 725 -27.26 -10.96 -6.99
N GLN A 726 -26.76 -12.20 -7.03
CA GLN A 726 -25.52 -12.56 -7.73
C GLN A 726 -25.84 -12.83 -9.20
N THR A 727 -25.41 -11.95 -10.10
CA THR A 727 -25.80 -12.03 -11.52
C THR A 727 -24.67 -12.41 -12.47
N ALA A 728 -23.40 -12.21 -12.10
CA ALA A 728 -22.20 -12.69 -12.79
C ALA A 728 -20.95 -12.34 -11.95
N GLY A 729 -19.79 -12.95 -12.21
CA GLY A 729 -18.53 -12.44 -11.63
C GLY A 729 -17.99 -13.15 -10.38
N TRP A 730 -18.65 -14.19 -9.86
CA TRP A 730 -18.31 -14.76 -8.55
C TRP A 730 -18.49 -16.29 -8.46
N MET A 731 -18.03 -16.87 -7.33
CA MET A 731 -18.15 -18.28 -6.94
C MET A 731 -19.61 -18.72 -6.81
N ILE A 732 -20.25 -19.14 -7.89
CA ILE A 732 -21.67 -19.56 -7.85
C ILE A 732 -21.85 -20.86 -7.04
N GLU A 733 -20.78 -21.63 -6.81
CA GLU A 733 -20.89 -23.04 -6.44
C GLU A 733 -20.15 -23.44 -5.15
N ASN A 734 -19.77 -22.49 -4.27
CA ASN A 734 -19.41 -22.87 -2.89
C ASN A 734 -20.67 -22.92 -2.02
N ARG A 735 -21.67 -23.69 -2.47
CA ARG A 735 -23.01 -23.80 -1.85
C ARG A 735 -23.01 -24.57 -0.52
N THR A 736 -21.90 -25.19 -0.14
CA THR A 736 -21.85 -26.05 1.04
C THR A 736 -21.04 -25.35 2.14
N PRO A 737 -21.65 -24.94 3.27
CA PRO A 737 -20.94 -24.29 4.39
C PRO A 737 -19.86 -25.16 5.06
N SER A 738 -19.65 -26.38 4.57
CA SER A 738 -18.86 -27.47 5.14
C SER A 738 -18.21 -28.35 4.06
N CYS A 739 -17.66 -27.77 2.97
CA CYS A 739 -16.97 -28.56 1.93
C CYS A 739 -15.80 -29.35 2.54
N THR A 740 -15.99 -30.65 2.75
CA THR A 740 -15.03 -31.57 3.37
C THR A 740 -14.31 -32.45 2.35
N THR A 741 -14.68 -32.35 1.06
CA THR A 741 -14.13 -33.17 -0.03
C THR A 741 -13.67 -32.33 -1.24
N VAL A 742 -12.81 -32.92 -2.07
CA VAL A 742 -12.25 -32.32 -3.30
C VAL A 742 -13.36 -31.93 -4.29
N ASP A 743 -14.37 -32.79 -4.42
CA ASP A 743 -15.46 -32.63 -5.38
C ASP A 743 -16.41 -31.48 -5.00
N GLU A 744 -16.51 -31.14 -3.72
CA GLU A 744 -17.31 -30.00 -3.21
C GLU A 744 -16.60 -28.64 -3.36
N GLN A 745 -15.29 -28.63 -3.61
CA GLN A 745 -14.52 -27.40 -3.86
C GLN A 745 -14.34 -27.06 -5.34
N ASN A 746 -14.64 -28.01 -6.23
CA ASN A 746 -14.61 -27.87 -7.68
C ASN A 746 -15.82 -27.07 -8.19
N GLY A 747 -15.94 -25.82 -7.76
CA GLY A 747 -16.92 -24.88 -8.30
C GLY A 747 -16.40 -24.14 -9.54
N THR A 748 -17.29 -23.72 -10.43
CA THR A 748 -16.90 -22.91 -11.60
C THR A 748 -16.75 -21.42 -11.23
N TYR A 749 -15.56 -20.84 -11.46
CA TYR A 749 -15.21 -19.45 -11.12
C TYR A 749 -15.39 -18.53 -12.34
N TYR A 750 -16.42 -17.67 -12.34
CA TYR A 750 -16.71 -16.76 -13.45
C TYR A 750 -16.25 -15.32 -13.17
N TYR A 751 -14.96 -15.03 -12.97
CA TYR A 751 -14.51 -13.67 -12.63
C TYR A 751 -14.64 -12.63 -13.75
N CYS A 752 -14.51 -13.04 -15.01
CA CYS A 752 -14.69 -12.18 -16.18
C CYS A 752 -15.00 -13.01 -17.43
N THR A 753 -15.82 -12.52 -18.35
CA THR A 753 -15.98 -13.13 -19.68
C THR A 753 -14.73 -12.89 -20.52
N VAL A 754 -14.48 -13.78 -21.49
CA VAL A 754 -13.45 -13.54 -22.52
C VAL A 754 -13.83 -12.26 -23.28
N GLU A 755 -12.83 -11.54 -23.79
CA GLU A 755 -13.09 -10.47 -24.75
C GLU A 755 -13.87 -11.05 -25.94
N GLU A 756 -14.96 -10.38 -26.36
CA GLU A 756 -15.75 -10.77 -27.53
C GLU A 756 -15.07 -10.40 -28.86
#